data_AF-A0A2Z4Y2H8-F1
#
_entry.id   AF-A0A2Z4Y2H8-F1
#
_cell.length_a   1.000
_cell.length_b   1.000
_cell.length_c   1.000
_cell.angle_alpha   90.00
_cell.angle_beta   90.00
_cell.angle_gamma   90.00
#
_symmetry.space_group_name_H-M   'P 1'
#
loop_
_entity.id
_entity.type
_entity.pdbx_description
1 polymer ?
#
loop_
_entity_poly.entity_id
_entity_poly.type
_entity_poly.pdbx_seq_one_letter_code
_entity_poly.pdbx_strand_id
1 'polypeptide(L)'
;MAGIFGLAKQFCRLASVLLLASSASLSAFAQGTSARVFMFHETKFYDGQVAATSDVYPDNFRDMLEFLARAGYNVIPVSQLVEWHKGNATIPTNAVVLTFDDNYIGNHQYAHPIMQELVMPGTFFAHTGYVGGPTSRDHGTWAQLDFCEKWGLVTCESHTVTHPYLTQTSNLTYELVNSKQAIESNLGKTCRYLAYPFGDYNSTVIAAAQAAGYEAAFTTKGGLNYLTTPRYELNRNGIGIDVTLKGFKSILGYTGSDSGGPIIIDNADSGFTVTGTWSTLGSASSNYGHYGTNYRQANVAATQSATARFTPTLPTTGYYDVFTWYQAPTDPYLNTDRALYRIAHKNGTTTVYVNQRINKACWYYLGRYQFNSGTSGYVEISNQASTGSYVCADAVKFQPVSSTAPTPLANPIIVDNSTSGQFSTTGTWSDSTSGYPYGTNCKVALGSSGAATATASWTATIPRHGVYEIGVWFTTSNATYRSSQVPYTVAAVGGNKTILVNQQDSAGGAKRFVNLGTFRLAAGTYPVVTVSNAIGSSTQYVSADAVRIRWVANAPTFTSDNTSGAAYFATTGTWTVSANAGYYGTNSLIAQAAGGLKTATWKFNLPVAGIYEPSVWWVAASDAYRSTSVPYTITHASGTATVYKNQTTAGSVFNALGQWTFNAGLSVPAVQVSTNIADPNDYVSADAARMTYLGPQ
;
A
#
# COMPACT_ATOMS: atom_id res chain seq x y z
N MET A 1 -70.02 -9.01 54.72
CA MET A 1 -70.36 -9.97 53.65
C MET A 1 -69.27 -9.83 52.60
N ALA A 2 -68.15 -10.54 52.69
CA ALA A 2 -67.91 -11.97 52.40
C ALA A 2 -67.36 -12.16 50.97
N GLY A 3 -66.22 -12.88 50.86
CA GLY A 3 -65.64 -13.43 49.61
C GLY A 3 -64.35 -12.73 49.15
N ILE A 4 -63.15 -13.00 49.67
CA ILE A 4 -62.28 -14.21 49.63
C ILE A 4 -61.57 -14.42 48.27
N PHE A 5 -60.25 -14.65 48.37
CA PHE A 5 -59.17 -14.85 47.38
C PHE A 5 -58.47 -13.57 46.91
N GLY A 6 -57.18 -13.30 47.16
CA GLY A 6 -56.10 -14.14 47.69
C GLY A 6 -54.81 -13.88 46.90
N LEU A 7 -53.84 -13.25 47.56
CA LEU A 7 -52.38 -13.28 47.31
C LEU A 7 -51.74 -12.61 46.06
N ALA A 8 -50.53 -12.08 46.33
CA ALA A 8 -49.48 -11.57 45.44
C ALA A 8 -49.61 -10.13 44.86
N LYS A 9 -49.42 -9.12 45.71
CA LYS A 9 -48.87 -7.80 45.33
C LYS A 9 -47.48 -7.62 45.95
N GLN A 10 -46.43 -7.98 45.22
CA GLN A 10 -45.10 -7.37 45.31
C GLN A 10 -44.23 -7.85 44.14
N PHE A 11 -43.44 -6.91 43.59
CA PHE A 11 -42.41 -7.02 42.54
C PHE A 11 -42.77 -6.73 41.08
N CYS A 12 -41.98 -5.76 40.55
CA CYS A 12 -41.60 -5.51 39.16
C CYS A 12 -42.57 -4.78 38.23
N ARG A 13 -42.55 -3.44 38.27
CA ARG A 13 -42.79 -2.57 37.11
C ARG A 13 -41.94 -1.30 37.14
N LEU A 14 -40.73 -1.38 36.58
CA LEU A 14 -40.05 -0.28 35.90
C LEU A 14 -39.64 -0.82 34.53
N ALA A 15 -40.54 -0.68 33.56
CA ALA A 15 -40.29 -0.98 32.16
C ALA A 15 -40.49 0.32 31.39
N SER A 16 -39.40 0.95 30.93
CA SER A 16 -39.35 1.90 29.80
C SER A 16 -37.92 2.46 29.60
N VAL A 17 -36.94 1.61 29.28
CA VAL A 17 -35.80 1.96 28.41
C VAL A 17 -35.40 0.67 27.70
N LEU A 18 -36.09 0.34 26.61
CA LEU A 18 -35.74 -0.80 25.78
C LEU A 18 -34.53 -0.42 24.92
N LEU A 19 -33.45 -1.19 25.08
CA LEU A 19 -32.23 -1.13 24.29
C LEU A 19 -32.52 -1.05 22.79
N LEU A 20 -32.13 0.06 22.15
CA LEU A 20 -31.64 0.03 20.78
C LEU A 20 -30.13 -0.24 20.84
N ALA A 21 -29.76 -1.44 21.31
CA ALA A 21 -28.48 -2.00 20.94
C ALA A 21 -28.65 -2.44 19.49
N SER A 22 -28.09 -1.65 18.58
CA SER A 22 -27.87 -2.08 17.20
C SER A 22 -27.23 -3.47 17.25
N SER A 23 -27.94 -4.48 16.79
CA SER A 23 -27.38 -5.78 16.46
C SER A 23 -26.43 -5.59 15.28
N ALA A 24 -25.22 -5.11 15.59
CA ALA A 24 -24.06 -5.47 14.80
C ALA A 24 -23.97 -6.98 14.93
N SER A 25 -24.43 -7.69 13.90
CA SER A 25 -24.10 -9.09 13.73
C SER A 25 -22.57 -9.17 13.66
N LEU A 26 -21.92 -9.39 14.82
CA LEU A 26 -20.60 -9.98 14.84
C LEU A 26 -20.76 -11.30 14.09
N SER A 27 -20.25 -11.37 12.87
CA SER A 27 -19.95 -12.64 12.25
C SER A 27 -19.02 -13.39 13.21
N ALA A 28 -19.58 -14.31 14.00
CA ALA A 28 -18.81 -15.20 14.83
C ALA A 28 -17.98 -16.06 13.87
N PHE A 29 -16.72 -15.70 13.65
CA PHE A 29 -15.81 -16.52 12.88
C PHE A 29 -15.74 -17.91 13.53
N ALA A 30 -15.75 -18.97 12.71
CA ALA A 30 -15.50 -20.31 13.22
C ALA A 30 -14.14 -20.32 13.96
N GLN A 31 -14.14 -20.85 15.18
CA GLN A 31 -12.95 -20.87 16.03
C GLN A 31 -11.94 -21.89 15.50
N GLY A 32 -10.72 -21.44 15.24
CA GLY A 32 -9.61 -22.29 14.83
C GLY A 32 -8.96 -23.03 16.00
N THR A 33 -8.39 -24.20 15.71
CA THR A 33 -7.69 -25.06 16.68
C THR A 33 -6.17 -25.06 16.50
N SER A 34 -5.67 -24.44 15.44
CA SER A 34 -4.26 -24.34 15.12
C SER A 34 -3.96 -23.11 14.27
N ALA A 35 -2.72 -22.61 14.35
CA ALA A 35 -2.21 -21.56 13.49
C ALA A 35 -0.89 -21.99 12.82
N ARG A 36 -0.67 -21.53 11.59
CA ARG A 36 0.61 -21.70 10.89
C ARG A 36 1.38 -20.40 10.90
N VAL A 37 2.64 -20.43 11.33
CA VAL A 37 3.52 -19.26 11.30
C VAL A 37 4.50 -19.45 10.14
N PHE A 38 4.62 -18.42 9.30
CA PHE A 38 5.61 -18.36 8.22
C PHE A 38 6.78 -17.48 8.62
N MET A 39 7.98 -17.92 8.27
CA MET A 39 9.24 -17.23 8.51
C MET A 39 9.85 -16.85 7.16
N PHE A 40 9.80 -15.56 6.86
CA PHE A 40 10.49 -14.92 5.75
C PHE A 40 11.79 -14.28 6.27
N HIS A 41 12.75 -14.02 5.40
CA HIS A 41 13.92 -13.20 5.74
C HIS A 41 13.87 -11.89 4.98
N GLU A 42 14.39 -11.81 3.75
CA GLU A 42 14.34 -10.61 2.93
C GLU A 42 13.38 -10.77 1.75
N THR A 43 12.52 -9.78 1.54
CA THR A 43 11.78 -9.63 0.27
C THR A 43 12.55 -8.68 -0.64
N LYS A 44 13.10 -9.11 -1.77
CA LYS A 44 13.85 -8.23 -2.69
C LYS A 44 13.85 -8.71 -4.14
N PHE A 45 14.08 -7.78 -5.07
CA PHE A 45 14.37 -8.13 -6.47
C PHE A 45 15.82 -8.61 -6.63
N TYR A 46 16.08 -9.31 -7.73
CA TYR A 46 17.45 -9.68 -8.10
C TYR A 46 18.25 -8.43 -8.46
N ASP A 47 19.38 -8.24 -7.81
CA ASP A 47 20.25 -7.05 -7.89
C ASP A 47 21.60 -7.34 -8.58
N GLY A 48 21.76 -8.52 -9.19
CA GLY A 48 23.03 -8.97 -9.78
C GLY A 48 23.86 -9.87 -8.86
N GLN A 49 23.47 -10.02 -7.59
CA GLN A 49 24.07 -10.98 -6.65
C GLN A 49 23.18 -12.22 -6.54
N VAL A 50 23.78 -13.39 -6.28
CA VAL A 50 23.02 -14.60 -5.94
C VAL A 50 22.21 -14.29 -4.68
N ALA A 51 20.88 -14.26 -4.81
CA ALA A 51 19.99 -14.07 -3.68
C ALA A 51 20.21 -15.20 -2.65
N ALA A 52 20.12 -14.88 -1.36
CA ALA A 52 20.22 -15.90 -0.34
C ALA A 52 19.04 -16.89 -0.51
N THR A 53 19.26 -18.15 -0.15
CA THR A 53 18.21 -19.18 -0.26
C THR A 53 16.98 -18.84 0.57
N SER A 54 17.12 -17.99 1.60
CA SER A 54 16.05 -17.51 2.47
C SER A 54 15.29 -16.27 1.94
N ASP A 55 15.68 -15.71 0.81
CA ASP A 55 15.04 -14.52 0.23
C ASP A 55 13.74 -14.87 -0.50
N VAL A 56 12.87 -13.89 -0.74
CA VAL A 56 11.65 -14.07 -1.56
C VAL A 56 11.50 -12.89 -2.52
N TYR A 57 11.10 -13.18 -3.77
CA TYR A 57 10.76 -12.11 -4.71
C TYR A 57 9.43 -11.43 -4.34
N PRO A 58 9.33 -10.09 -4.45
CA PRO A 58 8.11 -9.33 -4.11
C PRO A 58 6.83 -9.89 -4.75
N ASP A 59 6.88 -10.31 -6.02
CA ASP A 59 5.71 -10.83 -6.72
C ASP A 59 5.29 -12.22 -6.24
N ASN A 60 6.25 -13.08 -5.89
CA ASN A 60 5.96 -14.39 -5.30
C ASN A 60 5.37 -14.22 -3.89
N PHE A 61 5.91 -13.28 -3.11
CA PHE A 61 5.36 -12.90 -1.82
C PHE A 61 3.92 -12.39 -1.94
N ARG A 62 3.64 -11.48 -2.89
CA ARG A 62 2.28 -11.02 -3.20
C ARG A 62 1.36 -12.17 -3.57
N ASP A 63 1.78 -13.05 -4.47
CA ASP A 63 0.99 -14.21 -4.91
C ASP A 63 0.61 -15.13 -3.74
N MET A 64 1.53 -15.32 -2.77
CA MET A 64 1.26 -16.08 -1.55
C MET A 64 0.19 -15.40 -0.69
N LEU A 65 0.31 -14.10 -0.45
CA LEU A 65 -0.64 -13.36 0.39
C LEU A 65 -2.03 -13.26 -0.28
N GLU A 66 -2.09 -12.99 -1.58
CA GLU A 66 -3.34 -13.02 -2.35
C GLU A 66 -3.98 -14.42 -2.34
N PHE A 67 -3.15 -15.48 -2.37
CA PHE A 67 -3.65 -16.84 -2.17
C PHE A 67 -4.28 -17.05 -0.80
N LEU A 68 -3.62 -16.60 0.28
CA LEU A 68 -4.17 -16.70 1.63
C LEU A 68 -5.56 -16.05 1.71
N ALA A 69 -5.70 -14.82 1.20
CA ALA A 69 -6.97 -14.11 1.19
C ALA A 69 -8.07 -14.88 0.43
N ARG A 70 -7.81 -15.30 -0.81
CA ARG A 70 -8.83 -15.95 -1.64
C ARG A 70 -9.17 -17.37 -1.19
N ALA A 71 -8.23 -18.09 -0.59
CA ALA A 71 -8.43 -19.45 -0.09
C ALA A 71 -9.02 -19.49 1.33
N GLY A 72 -9.41 -18.33 1.89
CA GLY A 72 -10.06 -18.24 3.20
C GLY A 72 -9.12 -18.49 4.38
N TYR A 73 -7.81 -18.26 4.21
CA TYR A 73 -6.88 -18.18 5.33
C TYR A 73 -6.99 -16.82 5.99
N ASN A 74 -6.90 -16.81 7.31
CA ASN A 74 -7.03 -15.60 8.11
C ASN A 74 -5.66 -15.21 8.63
N VAL A 75 -5.08 -14.14 8.08
CA VAL A 75 -3.79 -13.62 8.54
C VAL A 75 -4.01 -12.83 9.81
N ILE A 76 -3.43 -13.28 10.93
CA ILE A 76 -3.58 -12.68 12.26
C ILE A 76 -2.22 -12.18 12.77
N PRO A 77 -2.19 -11.12 13.61
CA PRO A 77 -0.95 -10.65 14.21
C PRO A 77 -0.40 -11.67 15.22
N VAL A 78 0.92 -11.64 15.44
CA VAL A 78 1.57 -12.46 16.48
C VAL A 78 0.90 -12.28 17.85
N SER A 79 0.45 -11.07 18.17
CA SER A 79 -0.24 -10.79 19.42
C SER A 79 -1.49 -11.62 19.63
N GLN A 80 -2.31 -11.82 18.59
CA GLN A 80 -3.51 -12.66 18.69
C GLN A 80 -3.16 -14.13 18.85
N LEU A 81 -2.13 -14.63 18.15
CA LEU A 81 -1.63 -16.00 18.34
C LEU A 81 -1.19 -16.26 19.79
N VAL A 82 -0.47 -15.31 20.39
CA VAL A 82 0.05 -15.43 21.76
C VAL A 82 -1.05 -15.28 22.80
N GLU A 83 -2.00 -14.34 22.63
CA GLU A 83 -3.15 -14.24 23.53
C GLU A 83 -4.05 -15.49 23.47
N TRP A 84 -4.15 -16.15 22.31
CA TRP A 84 -4.80 -17.47 22.22
C TRP A 84 -4.04 -18.54 23.01
N HIS A 85 -2.71 -18.61 22.93
CA HIS A 85 -1.88 -19.50 23.78
C HIS A 85 -1.96 -19.18 25.28
N LYS A 86 -2.40 -17.98 25.64
CA LYS A 86 -2.66 -17.57 27.03
C LYS A 86 -4.09 -17.91 27.48
N GLY A 87 -4.97 -18.31 26.57
CA GLY A 87 -6.40 -18.53 26.83
C GLY A 87 -7.22 -17.23 26.90
N ASN A 88 -6.63 -16.09 26.49
CA ASN A 88 -7.25 -14.77 26.57
C ASN A 88 -8.00 -14.36 25.28
N ALA A 89 -7.75 -15.07 24.18
CA ALA A 89 -8.35 -14.77 22.89
C ALA A 89 -8.67 -16.06 22.12
N THR A 90 -9.47 -15.93 21.07
CA THR A 90 -9.69 -16.98 20.07
C THR A 90 -8.97 -16.63 18.77
N ILE A 91 -8.59 -17.66 18.01
CA ILE A 91 -8.14 -17.50 16.61
C ILE A 91 -9.24 -17.97 15.65
N PRO A 92 -9.30 -17.43 14.43
CA PRO A 92 -10.15 -17.95 13.37
C PRO A 92 -9.63 -19.29 12.82
N THR A 93 -10.49 -20.06 12.14
CA THR A 93 -10.05 -21.20 11.33
C THR A 93 -9.04 -20.78 10.26
N ASN A 94 -8.14 -21.68 9.85
CA ASN A 94 -7.10 -21.41 8.86
C ASN A 94 -6.23 -20.18 9.23
N ALA A 95 -5.94 -20.00 10.53
CA ALA A 95 -5.11 -18.91 11.00
C ALA A 95 -3.68 -19.03 10.49
N VAL A 96 -3.16 -17.93 9.96
CA VAL A 96 -1.79 -17.78 9.47
C VAL A 96 -1.14 -16.55 10.11
N VAL A 97 0.15 -16.62 10.38
CA VAL A 97 0.94 -15.50 10.91
C VAL A 97 2.16 -15.29 10.02
N LEU A 98 2.44 -14.04 9.67
CA LEU A 98 3.60 -13.66 8.84
C LEU A 98 4.69 -13.08 9.73
N THR A 99 5.88 -13.68 9.73
CA THR A 99 7.05 -13.20 10.47
C THR A 99 8.25 -13.03 9.55
N PHE A 100 9.07 -12.02 9.81
CA PHE A 100 10.24 -11.67 9.01
C PHE A 100 11.43 -11.50 9.95
N ASP A 101 12.50 -12.24 9.71
CA ASP A 101 13.70 -12.16 10.52
C ASP A 101 14.66 -11.09 9.98
N ASP A 102 15.62 -10.71 10.84
CA ASP A 102 16.75 -9.80 10.61
C ASP A 102 16.42 -8.32 10.36
N ASN A 103 15.20 -7.94 9.97
CA ASN A 103 14.85 -6.55 9.63
C ASN A 103 15.64 -6.01 8.41
N TYR A 104 15.73 -6.80 7.34
CA TYR A 104 16.31 -6.35 6.07
C TYR A 104 15.53 -5.19 5.42
N ILE A 105 16.25 -4.31 4.71
CA ILE A 105 15.70 -3.13 4.05
C ILE A 105 14.62 -3.48 3.01
N GLY A 106 14.77 -4.62 2.31
CA GLY A 106 13.81 -5.09 1.32
C GLY A 106 12.40 -5.30 1.90
N ASN A 107 12.30 -5.69 3.17
CA ASN A 107 10.99 -5.84 3.81
C ASN A 107 10.26 -4.51 3.97
N HIS A 108 10.98 -3.41 4.22
CA HIS A 108 10.40 -2.07 4.27
C HIS A 108 10.02 -1.55 2.89
N GLN A 109 10.82 -1.87 1.88
CA GLN A 109 10.63 -1.39 0.51
C GLN A 109 9.54 -2.16 -0.26
N TYR A 110 9.36 -3.45 0.03
CA TYR A 110 8.52 -4.33 -0.77
C TYR A 110 7.47 -5.09 0.06
N ALA A 111 7.88 -5.80 1.11
CA ALA A 111 6.94 -6.64 1.89
C ALA A 111 5.88 -5.82 2.62
N HIS A 112 6.30 -4.75 3.32
CA HIS A 112 5.40 -3.88 4.06
C HIS A 112 4.37 -3.20 3.15
N PRO A 113 4.73 -2.57 2.00
CA PRO A 113 3.74 -2.06 1.05
C PRO A 113 2.75 -3.11 0.53
N ILE A 114 3.19 -4.34 0.27
CA ILE A 114 2.29 -5.43 -0.17
C ILE A 114 1.32 -5.81 0.95
N MET A 115 1.81 -5.96 2.18
CA MET A 115 0.98 -6.24 3.36
C MET A 115 -0.01 -5.11 3.65
N GLN A 116 0.40 -3.85 3.47
CA GLN A 116 -0.48 -2.69 3.59
C GLN A 116 -1.62 -2.74 2.57
N GLU A 117 -1.33 -3.07 1.32
CA GLU A 117 -2.32 -3.13 0.25
C GLU A 117 -3.33 -4.26 0.46
N LEU A 118 -2.89 -5.39 1.02
CA LEU A 118 -3.72 -6.55 1.32
C LEU A 118 -4.33 -6.54 2.72
N VAL A 119 -4.04 -5.51 3.52
CA VAL A 119 -4.46 -5.36 4.92
C VAL A 119 -4.12 -6.58 5.77
N MET A 120 -2.90 -7.09 5.59
CA MET A 120 -2.41 -8.28 6.27
C MET A 120 -1.38 -7.90 7.35
N PRO A 121 -1.55 -8.36 8.60
CA PRO A 121 -0.60 -8.07 9.65
C PRO A 121 0.68 -8.88 9.47
N GLY A 122 1.80 -8.35 9.98
CA GLY A 122 3.10 -9.01 10.00
C GLY A 122 3.94 -8.59 11.20
N THR A 123 5.01 -9.34 11.47
CA THR A 123 5.97 -9.00 12.54
C THR A 123 7.39 -9.09 12.03
N PHE A 124 8.16 -8.01 12.16
CA PHE A 124 9.59 -7.98 11.90
C PHE A 124 10.34 -8.25 13.20
N PHE A 125 11.15 -9.30 13.25
CA PHE A 125 12.08 -9.57 14.33
C PHE A 125 13.43 -8.93 13.98
N ALA A 126 13.80 -7.88 14.71
CA ALA A 126 15.01 -7.10 14.43
C ALA A 126 16.15 -7.50 15.38
N HIS A 127 17.33 -7.78 14.82
CA HIS A 127 18.53 -7.89 15.64
C HIS A 127 19.10 -6.47 15.89
N THR A 128 18.92 -5.98 17.11
CA THR A 128 18.88 -4.53 17.38
C THR A 128 20.21 -3.81 17.20
N GLY A 129 21.34 -4.54 17.26
CA GLY A 129 22.69 -4.00 17.08
C GLY A 129 22.99 -3.54 15.66
N TYR A 130 22.17 -3.91 14.68
CA TYR A 130 22.38 -3.60 13.26
C TYR A 130 21.25 -2.79 12.62
N VAL A 131 20.26 -2.34 13.40
CA VAL A 131 19.17 -1.50 12.88
C VAL A 131 19.74 -0.19 12.32
N GLY A 132 19.51 0.06 11.03
CA GLY A 132 20.09 1.18 10.29
C GLY A 132 21.60 1.07 10.00
N GLY A 133 22.22 -0.07 10.34
CA GLY A 133 23.64 -0.32 10.10
C GLY A 133 23.90 -0.91 8.71
N PRO A 134 24.90 -0.41 7.96
CA PRO A 134 25.36 -1.08 6.75
C PRO A 134 26.13 -2.34 7.16
N THR A 135 25.61 -3.51 6.81
CA THR A 135 26.36 -4.77 6.90
C THR A 135 26.61 -5.31 5.50
N SER A 136 26.90 -6.61 5.34
CA SER A 136 26.87 -7.25 4.03
C SER A 136 25.47 -7.19 3.38
N ARG A 137 24.42 -6.95 4.18
CA ARG A 137 23.05 -6.70 3.76
C ARG A 137 22.50 -5.47 4.48
N ASP A 138 21.76 -4.64 3.77
CA ASP A 138 21.20 -3.43 4.34
C ASP A 138 20.01 -3.72 5.26
N HIS A 139 19.97 -3.04 6.40
CA HIS A 139 18.93 -3.20 7.41
C HIS A 139 18.04 -1.96 7.47
N GLY A 140 16.76 -2.16 7.76
CA GLY A 140 15.83 -1.07 8.03
C GLY A 140 16.29 -0.23 9.22
N THR A 141 16.08 1.08 9.14
CA THR A 141 16.36 2.04 10.22
C THR A 141 15.26 2.02 11.29
N TRP A 142 15.56 2.57 12.48
CA TRP A 142 14.55 2.79 13.52
C TRP A 142 13.36 3.64 13.04
N ALA A 143 13.60 4.62 12.17
CA ALA A 143 12.55 5.44 11.59
C ALA A 143 11.60 4.63 10.67
N GLN A 144 12.12 3.65 9.93
CA GLN A 144 11.31 2.78 9.08
C GLN A 144 10.53 1.75 9.92
N LEU A 145 11.12 1.22 11.00
CA LEU A 145 10.41 0.38 11.97
C LEU A 145 9.29 1.15 12.67
N ASP A 146 9.54 2.39 13.11
CA ASP A 146 8.52 3.29 13.70
C ASP A 146 7.41 3.61 12.70
N PHE A 147 7.74 3.79 11.42
CA PHE A 147 6.74 3.94 10.36
C PHE A 147 5.82 2.72 10.22
N CYS A 148 6.38 1.50 10.31
CA CYS A 148 5.61 0.26 10.30
C CYS A 148 4.66 0.16 11.49
N GLU A 149 5.18 0.39 12.71
CA GLU A 149 4.39 0.37 13.96
C GLU A 149 3.24 1.39 13.93
N LYS A 150 3.51 2.62 13.47
CA LYS A 150 2.50 3.68 13.37
C LYS A 150 1.42 3.43 12.32
N TRP A 151 1.71 2.63 11.29
CA TRP A 151 0.67 2.17 10.37
C TRP A 151 -0.31 1.24 11.10
N GLY A 152 0.21 0.39 11.99
CA GLY A 152 -0.57 -0.50 12.84
C GLY A 152 -0.85 -1.89 12.26
N LEU A 153 -0.22 -2.28 11.15
CA LEU A 153 -0.27 -3.65 10.62
C LEU A 153 1.00 -4.45 10.87
N VAL A 154 2.16 -3.80 10.80
CA VAL A 154 3.46 -4.45 10.95
C VAL A 154 4.10 -4.00 12.25
N THR A 155 4.40 -4.95 13.13
CA THR A 155 5.05 -4.69 14.41
C THR A 155 6.52 -5.10 14.38
N CYS A 156 7.35 -4.48 15.22
CA CYS A 156 8.75 -4.83 15.43
C CYS A 156 8.95 -5.55 16.78
N GLU A 157 9.67 -6.66 16.78
CA GLU A 157 9.97 -7.47 17.96
C GLU A 157 11.44 -7.92 17.94
N SER A 158 11.90 -8.64 18.97
CA SER A 158 13.34 -8.88 19.16
C SER A 158 13.88 -10.09 18.39
N HIS A 159 15.05 -9.90 17.77
CA HIS A 159 15.89 -10.97 17.26
C HIS A 159 17.30 -10.94 17.88
N THR A 160 17.37 -10.61 19.18
CA THR A 160 18.63 -10.41 19.95
C THR A 160 19.39 -9.14 19.57
N VAL A 161 20.58 -8.91 20.14
CA VAL A 161 21.39 -7.72 19.82
C VAL A 161 22.30 -8.00 18.63
N THR A 162 23.09 -9.09 18.71
CA THR A 162 24.17 -9.37 17.76
C THR A 162 23.94 -10.63 16.91
N HIS A 163 22.77 -11.26 17.04
CA HIS A 163 22.39 -12.47 16.29
C HIS A 163 23.33 -13.69 16.52
N PRO A 164 23.69 -14.06 17.77
CA PRO A 164 24.53 -15.24 18.02
C PRO A 164 23.71 -16.53 18.14
N TYR A 165 24.38 -17.68 18.04
CA TYR A 165 23.85 -18.95 18.58
C TYR A 165 23.69 -18.81 20.10
N LEU A 166 22.45 -18.71 20.59
CA LEU A 166 22.14 -18.40 21.99
C LEU A 166 22.60 -19.46 22.99
N THR A 167 22.77 -20.71 22.55
CA THR A 167 23.33 -21.78 23.40
C THR A 167 24.84 -21.67 23.57
N GLN A 168 25.51 -20.87 22.73
CA GLN A 168 26.97 -20.74 22.68
C GLN A 168 27.47 -19.35 23.10
N THR A 169 26.58 -18.36 23.22
CA THR A 169 26.97 -17.01 23.64
C THR A 169 27.44 -16.98 25.10
N SER A 170 28.49 -16.21 25.37
CA SER A 170 28.97 -15.95 26.73
C SER A 170 28.13 -14.90 27.46
N ASN A 171 27.24 -14.17 26.77
CA ASN A 171 26.48 -13.07 27.35
C ASN A 171 25.00 -13.08 26.94
N LEU A 172 24.30 -14.13 27.38
CA LEU A 172 22.87 -14.33 27.10
C LEU A 172 21.98 -13.19 27.62
N THR A 173 22.31 -12.62 28.79
CA THR A 173 21.55 -11.50 29.37
C THR A 173 21.62 -10.27 28.48
N TYR A 174 22.80 -9.91 27.97
CA TYR A 174 22.94 -8.79 27.04
C TYR A 174 22.11 -9.00 25.78
N GLU A 175 22.18 -10.18 25.18
CA GLU A 175 21.44 -10.48 23.95
C GLU A 175 19.93 -10.37 24.12
N LEU A 176 19.39 -10.76 25.28
CA LEU A 176 17.95 -10.81 25.51
C LEU A 176 17.38 -9.52 26.11
N VAL A 177 18.05 -8.94 27.11
CA VAL A 177 17.55 -7.75 27.82
C VAL A 177 17.79 -6.48 27.02
N ASN A 178 18.99 -6.30 26.46
CA ASN A 178 19.33 -5.06 25.77
C ASN A 178 18.61 -4.93 24.44
N SER A 179 18.34 -6.04 23.74
CA SER A 179 17.55 -6.03 22.51
C SER A 179 16.10 -5.59 22.77
N LYS A 180 15.49 -6.14 23.82
CA LYS A 180 14.16 -5.70 24.29
C LYS A 180 14.16 -4.20 24.60
N GLN A 181 15.10 -3.73 25.42
CA GLN A 181 15.20 -2.32 25.80
C GLN A 181 15.44 -1.37 24.62
N ALA A 182 16.22 -1.81 23.62
CA ALA A 182 16.46 -1.02 22.42
C ALA A 182 15.16 -0.81 21.62
N ILE A 183 14.35 -1.85 21.44
CA ILE A 183 13.04 -1.72 20.79
C ILE A 183 12.12 -0.80 21.61
N GLU A 184 12.06 -1.01 22.92
CA GLU A 184 11.17 -0.22 23.80
C GLU A 184 11.52 1.27 23.78
N SER A 185 12.81 1.60 23.83
CA SER A 185 13.29 2.98 23.85
C SER A 185 13.14 3.69 22.51
N ASN A 186 13.36 2.99 21.39
CA ASN A 186 13.30 3.61 20.06
C ASN A 186 11.88 3.69 19.49
N LEU A 187 10.99 2.77 19.86
CA LEU A 187 9.64 2.68 19.29
C LEU A 187 8.52 3.04 20.28
N GLY A 188 8.83 3.29 21.55
CA GLY A 188 7.84 3.72 22.55
C GLY A 188 6.74 2.69 22.85
N LYS A 189 7.02 1.40 22.63
CA LYS A 189 6.13 0.26 22.89
C LYS A 189 6.79 -0.74 23.82
N THR A 190 6.04 -1.70 24.37
CA THR A 190 6.62 -2.89 25.01
C THR A 190 7.05 -3.90 23.95
N CYS A 191 8.28 -4.39 24.00
CA CYS A 191 8.72 -5.51 23.16
C CYS A 191 8.31 -6.82 23.85
N ARG A 192 7.52 -7.66 23.19
CA ARG A 192 6.86 -8.80 23.83
C ARG A 192 7.39 -10.14 23.35
N TYR A 193 7.94 -10.21 22.14
CA TYR A 193 8.23 -11.48 21.47
C TYR A 193 9.68 -11.58 21.02
N LEU A 194 10.18 -12.81 20.94
CA LEU A 194 11.55 -13.14 20.53
C LEU A 194 11.53 -14.17 19.39
N ALA A 195 12.31 -13.97 18.34
CA ALA A 195 12.73 -15.07 17.46
C ALA A 195 14.15 -15.49 17.85
N TYR A 196 14.42 -16.78 17.97
CA TYR A 196 15.77 -17.27 18.27
C TYR A 196 16.63 -17.25 16.99
N PRO A 197 17.80 -16.58 16.97
CA PRO A 197 18.74 -16.69 15.86
C PRO A 197 19.03 -18.16 15.53
N PHE A 198 18.96 -18.50 14.25
CA PHE A 198 19.13 -19.87 13.73
C PHE A 198 18.13 -20.92 14.30
N GLY A 199 17.17 -20.50 15.12
CA GLY A 199 16.35 -21.41 15.91
C GLY A 199 17.12 -22.12 17.02
N ASP A 200 18.25 -21.56 17.47
CA ASP A 200 19.10 -22.16 18.50
C ASP A 200 18.61 -21.82 19.91
N TYR A 201 18.20 -22.86 20.65
CA TYR A 201 17.69 -22.71 22.01
C TYR A 201 17.83 -24.01 22.82
N ASN A 202 17.83 -23.87 24.16
CA ASN A 202 17.71 -24.96 25.12
C ASN A 202 16.95 -24.48 26.37
N SER A 203 16.84 -25.31 27.40
CA SER A 203 16.13 -24.95 28.64
C SER A 203 16.71 -23.71 29.34
N THR A 204 18.04 -23.53 29.30
CA THR A 204 18.71 -22.34 29.84
C THR A 204 18.33 -21.07 29.08
N VAL A 205 18.29 -21.13 27.75
CA VAL A 205 17.88 -20.01 26.88
C VAL A 205 16.41 -19.65 27.11
N ILE A 206 15.52 -20.65 27.23
CA ILE A 206 14.10 -20.43 27.53
C ILE A 206 13.93 -19.73 28.88
N ALA A 207 14.60 -20.22 29.93
CA ALA A 207 14.53 -19.61 31.25
C ALA A 207 15.04 -18.16 31.25
N ALA A 208 16.10 -17.87 30.50
CA ALA A 208 16.62 -16.51 30.36
C ALA A 208 15.66 -15.59 29.59
N ALA A 209 15.00 -16.08 28.53
CA ALA A 209 13.99 -15.32 27.78
C ALA A 209 12.76 -14.98 28.65
N GLN A 210 12.33 -15.93 29.49
CA GLN A 210 11.28 -15.70 30.49
C GLN A 210 11.70 -14.65 31.52
N ALA A 211 12.92 -14.76 32.07
CA ALA A 211 13.45 -13.80 33.03
C ALA A 211 13.61 -12.39 32.45
N ALA A 212 13.93 -12.26 31.15
CA ALA A 212 13.96 -10.99 30.44
C ALA A 212 12.56 -10.39 30.16
N GLY A 213 11.49 -11.13 30.44
CA GLY A 213 10.11 -10.66 30.28
C GLY A 213 9.59 -10.73 28.85
N TYR A 214 10.10 -11.64 28.01
CA TYR A 214 9.41 -12.02 26.77
C TYR A 214 8.20 -12.89 27.10
N GLU A 215 7.13 -12.79 26.32
CA GLU A 215 5.89 -13.56 26.52
C GLU A 215 5.80 -14.82 25.66
N ALA A 216 6.54 -14.87 24.55
CA ALA A 216 6.60 -15.99 23.62
C ALA A 216 7.90 -15.95 22.83
N ALA A 217 8.30 -17.11 22.30
CA ALA A 217 9.46 -17.21 21.43
C ALA A 217 9.26 -18.18 20.26
N PHE A 218 9.92 -17.86 19.14
CA PHE A 218 9.75 -18.53 17.85
C PHE A 218 11.04 -19.25 17.42
N THR A 219 10.86 -20.46 16.90
CA THR A 219 11.93 -21.36 16.44
C THR A 219 12.00 -21.41 14.90
N THR A 220 12.89 -22.22 14.35
CA THR A 220 12.95 -22.55 12.90
C THR A 220 12.30 -23.92 12.59
N LYS A 221 11.68 -24.57 13.58
CA LYS A 221 11.02 -25.88 13.40
C LYS A 221 9.73 -25.72 12.59
N GLY A 222 9.65 -26.41 11.45
CA GLY A 222 8.44 -26.43 10.63
C GLY A 222 7.26 -27.13 11.33
N GLY A 223 6.03 -26.70 11.02
CA GLY A 223 4.82 -27.31 11.58
C GLY A 223 3.70 -26.33 11.89
N LEU A 224 2.60 -26.87 12.42
CA LEU A 224 1.49 -26.11 12.99
C LEU A 224 1.77 -25.79 14.47
N ASN A 225 1.13 -24.74 14.97
CA ASN A 225 1.05 -24.42 16.39
C ASN A 225 -0.36 -24.70 16.87
N TYR A 226 -0.47 -25.57 17.87
CA TYR A 226 -1.71 -25.87 18.58
C TYR A 226 -1.71 -25.13 19.91
N LEU A 227 -2.86 -25.08 20.60
CA LEU A 227 -2.92 -24.50 21.95
C LEU A 227 -1.94 -25.15 22.94
N THR A 228 -1.57 -26.41 22.69
CA THR A 228 -0.61 -27.20 23.47
C THR A 228 0.85 -27.02 23.05
N THR A 229 1.13 -26.30 21.96
CA THR A 229 2.51 -26.01 21.56
C THR A 229 3.16 -25.13 22.64
N PRO A 230 4.35 -25.48 23.15
CA PRO A 230 5.01 -24.65 24.15
C PRO A 230 5.26 -23.23 23.63
N ARG A 231 4.85 -22.22 24.39
CA ARG A 231 4.81 -20.82 23.95
C ARG A 231 6.19 -20.21 23.65
N TYR A 232 7.26 -20.79 24.21
CA TYR A 232 8.65 -20.42 23.92
C TYR A 232 9.29 -21.33 22.86
N GLU A 233 8.51 -22.18 22.20
CA GLU A 233 8.98 -23.10 21.17
C GLU A 233 8.03 -23.10 19.97
N LEU A 234 7.47 -21.93 19.62
CA LEU A 234 6.51 -21.84 18.53
C LEU A 234 7.19 -22.20 17.19
N ASN A 235 6.53 -23.08 16.44
CA ASN A 235 6.98 -23.57 15.14
C ASN A 235 6.83 -22.47 14.08
N ARG A 236 7.79 -22.40 13.14
CA ARG A 236 7.72 -21.54 11.95
C ARG A 236 8.14 -22.31 10.69
N ASN A 237 7.45 -22.02 9.59
CA ASN A 237 7.69 -22.65 8.30
C ASN A 237 8.50 -21.67 7.45
N GLY A 238 9.75 -22.00 7.16
CA GLY A 238 10.65 -21.16 6.38
C GLY A 238 10.18 -21.03 4.93
N ILE A 239 10.13 -19.80 4.43
CA ILE A 239 9.83 -19.49 3.04
C ILE A 239 11.07 -18.86 2.41
N GLY A 240 11.69 -19.60 1.51
CA GLY A 240 12.86 -19.18 0.74
C GLY A 240 12.56 -18.99 -0.74
N ILE A 241 13.61 -18.74 -1.51
CA ILE A 241 13.50 -18.33 -2.91
C ILE A 241 13.05 -19.48 -3.82
N ASP A 242 13.31 -20.71 -3.38
CA ASP A 242 12.89 -21.96 -4.00
C ASP A 242 11.41 -22.29 -3.75
N VAL A 243 10.78 -21.62 -2.78
CA VAL A 243 9.37 -21.84 -2.45
C VAL A 243 8.47 -21.07 -3.41
N THR A 244 8.12 -21.72 -4.51
CA THR A 244 7.05 -21.24 -5.41
C THR A 244 5.68 -21.22 -4.71
N LEU A 245 4.69 -20.54 -5.29
CA LEU A 245 3.30 -20.60 -4.82
C LEU A 245 2.79 -22.05 -4.66
N LYS A 246 3.19 -22.97 -5.54
CA LYS A 246 2.83 -24.40 -5.42
C LYS A 246 3.45 -25.03 -4.17
N GLY A 247 4.74 -24.74 -3.91
CA GLY A 247 5.41 -25.15 -2.68
C GLY A 247 4.75 -24.57 -1.44
N PHE A 248 4.38 -23.29 -1.47
CA PHE A 248 3.67 -22.61 -0.39
C PHE A 248 2.32 -23.26 -0.06
N LYS A 249 1.52 -23.61 -1.08
CA LYS A 249 0.27 -24.38 -0.92
C LYS A 249 0.51 -25.75 -0.28
N SER A 250 1.58 -26.44 -0.68
CA SER A 250 1.98 -27.72 -0.08
C SER A 250 2.32 -27.55 1.40
N ILE A 251 3.07 -26.50 1.76
CA ILE A 251 3.38 -26.19 3.16
C ILE A 251 2.09 -25.93 3.95
N LEU A 252 1.12 -25.20 3.37
CA LEU A 252 -0.18 -24.97 4.00
C LEU A 252 -0.98 -26.26 4.25
N GLY A 253 -0.65 -27.35 3.56
CA GLY A 253 -1.48 -28.56 3.53
C GLY A 253 -2.74 -28.38 2.70
N TYR A 254 -2.73 -27.45 1.74
CA TYR A 254 -3.89 -27.17 0.89
C TYR A 254 -4.09 -28.32 -0.11
N THR A 255 -5.20 -29.06 0.06
CA THR A 255 -5.60 -30.20 -0.79
C THR A 255 -6.80 -29.90 -1.68
N GLY A 256 -7.35 -28.69 -1.60
CA GLY A 256 -8.46 -28.27 -2.47
C GLY A 256 -8.03 -28.22 -3.93
N SER A 257 -8.98 -28.46 -4.85
CA SER A 257 -8.77 -28.04 -6.23
C SER A 257 -8.68 -26.52 -6.26
N ASP A 258 -7.85 -25.96 -7.13
CA ASP A 258 -7.84 -24.52 -7.42
C ASP A 258 -9.11 -24.11 -8.19
N SER A 259 -10.30 -24.56 -7.75
CA SER A 259 -11.58 -24.06 -8.24
C SER A 259 -11.71 -22.61 -7.77
N GLY A 260 -11.18 -21.69 -8.58
CA GLY A 260 -11.06 -20.27 -8.26
C GLY A 260 -9.63 -19.78 -7.98
N GLY A 261 -8.61 -20.63 -8.13
CA GLY A 261 -7.19 -20.23 -8.07
C GLY A 261 -6.61 -19.91 -9.46
N PRO A 262 -5.41 -19.29 -9.53
CA PRO A 262 -4.76 -19.03 -10.80
C PRO A 262 -4.42 -20.34 -11.50
N ILE A 263 -4.80 -20.44 -12.77
CA ILE A 263 -4.46 -21.55 -13.64
C ILE A 263 -3.13 -21.19 -14.28
N ILE A 264 -2.07 -21.86 -13.87
CA ILE A 264 -0.72 -21.63 -14.37
C ILE A 264 -0.37 -22.77 -15.33
N ILE A 265 0.22 -22.42 -16.46
CA ILE A 265 0.75 -23.38 -17.44
C ILE A 265 2.22 -23.06 -17.60
N ASP A 266 3.05 -24.01 -17.15
CA ASP A 266 4.48 -24.04 -17.38
C ASP A 266 4.78 -24.60 -18.78
N ASN A 267 5.96 -24.33 -19.32
CA ASN A 267 6.38 -24.86 -20.62
C ASN A 267 6.61 -26.40 -20.62
N ALA A 268 6.64 -27.03 -19.45
CA ALA A 268 6.66 -28.47 -19.26
C ALA A 268 5.25 -29.09 -19.16
N ASP A 269 4.20 -28.28 -19.04
CA ASP A 269 2.83 -28.74 -18.86
C ASP A 269 2.15 -29.10 -20.19
N SER A 270 1.16 -30.00 -20.13
CA SER A 270 0.37 -30.45 -21.29
C SER A 270 -0.40 -29.34 -22.01
N GLY A 271 -0.64 -28.19 -21.36
CA GLY A 271 -1.26 -27.01 -21.96
C GLY A 271 -0.31 -26.19 -22.83
N PHE A 272 0.98 -26.52 -22.88
CA PHE A 272 1.98 -25.83 -23.68
C PHE A 272 2.26 -26.54 -25.01
N THR A 273 2.29 -25.78 -26.10
CA THR A 273 2.61 -26.28 -27.45
C THR A 273 3.48 -25.29 -28.21
N VAL A 274 4.24 -25.76 -29.20
CA VAL A 274 5.07 -24.90 -30.05
C VAL A 274 4.89 -25.22 -31.53
N THR A 275 5.09 -24.23 -32.39
CA THR A 275 5.32 -24.39 -33.82
C THR A 275 6.67 -23.78 -34.19
N GLY A 276 7.33 -24.31 -35.22
CA GLY A 276 8.69 -23.89 -35.59
C GLY A 276 9.77 -24.33 -34.59
N THR A 277 10.94 -23.70 -34.66
CA THR A 277 12.11 -24.11 -33.85
C THR A 277 12.16 -23.38 -32.52
N TRP A 278 12.04 -24.13 -31.42
CA TRP A 278 12.24 -23.66 -30.05
C TRP A 278 13.24 -24.57 -29.31
N SER A 279 14.30 -23.99 -28.78
CA SER A 279 15.27 -24.68 -27.93
C SER A 279 14.76 -24.77 -26.50
N THR A 280 15.04 -25.88 -25.82
CA THR A 280 14.76 -26.06 -24.39
C THR A 280 16.03 -25.76 -23.61
N LEU A 281 15.95 -24.87 -22.62
CA LEU A 281 17.07 -24.52 -21.75
C LEU A 281 16.66 -24.64 -20.28
N GLY A 282 17.56 -25.14 -19.45
CA GLY A 282 17.37 -25.25 -18.00
C GLY A 282 18.42 -24.44 -17.23
N SER A 283 18.57 -24.76 -15.94
CA SER A 283 19.49 -24.11 -15.01
C SER A 283 20.97 -24.40 -15.33
N ALA A 284 21.48 -23.83 -16.42
CA ALA A 284 22.91 -23.60 -16.60
C ALA A 284 23.28 -22.28 -15.90
N SER A 285 24.53 -22.15 -15.42
CA SER A 285 25.01 -21.00 -14.63
C SER A 285 24.90 -19.61 -15.30
N SER A 286 24.48 -19.54 -16.57
CA SER A 286 24.34 -18.32 -17.37
C SER A 286 22.89 -17.87 -17.65
N ASN A 287 21.86 -18.61 -17.23
CA ASN A 287 20.44 -18.24 -17.40
C ASN A 287 19.64 -18.66 -16.15
N TYR A 288 19.12 -17.70 -15.38
CA TYR A 288 18.43 -17.93 -14.10
C TYR A 288 17.00 -17.37 -14.10
N GLY A 289 16.23 -17.69 -13.07
CA GLY A 289 14.90 -17.09 -12.84
C GLY A 289 13.83 -17.51 -13.85
N HIS A 290 13.88 -18.74 -14.38
CA HIS A 290 12.77 -19.34 -15.11
C HIS A 290 11.73 -19.93 -14.14
N TYR A 291 10.48 -20.02 -14.58
CA TYR A 291 9.43 -20.74 -13.85
C TYR A 291 9.64 -22.25 -14.06
N GLY A 292 9.27 -23.06 -13.08
CA GLY A 292 9.44 -24.51 -13.19
C GLY A 292 10.90 -24.96 -13.39
N THR A 293 11.10 -25.99 -14.22
CA THR A 293 12.40 -26.68 -14.35
C THR A 293 13.22 -26.22 -15.56
N ASN A 294 12.59 -25.59 -16.55
CA ASN A 294 13.22 -25.16 -17.80
C ASN A 294 12.36 -24.08 -18.47
N TYR A 295 12.85 -23.47 -19.56
CA TYR A 295 12.11 -22.54 -20.41
C TYR A 295 12.32 -22.88 -21.90
N ARG A 296 11.59 -22.20 -22.79
CA ARG A 296 11.76 -22.29 -24.26
C ARG A 296 12.29 -20.99 -24.84
N GLN A 297 13.16 -21.11 -25.83
CA GLN A 297 13.76 -19.98 -26.52
C GLN A 297 13.74 -20.16 -28.04
N ALA A 298 13.34 -19.13 -28.78
CA ALA A 298 13.41 -19.10 -30.24
C ALA A 298 14.26 -17.92 -30.71
N ASN A 299 14.96 -18.09 -31.83
CA ASN A 299 15.67 -16.98 -32.48
C ASN A 299 14.66 -15.95 -32.99
N VAL A 300 14.97 -14.68 -32.75
CA VAL A 300 14.21 -13.55 -33.30
C VAL A 300 14.23 -13.60 -34.82
N ALA A 301 13.08 -13.36 -35.44
CA ALA A 301 12.94 -13.26 -36.89
C ALA A 301 12.08 -12.04 -37.29
N ALA A 302 12.36 -11.45 -38.46
CA ALA A 302 11.61 -10.31 -38.98
C ALA A 302 10.14 -10.66 -39.31
N THR A 303 9.88 -11.91 -39.67
CA THR A 303 8.56 -12.49 -39.89
C THR A 303 8.35 -13.66 -38.94
N GLN A 304 7.10 -13.90 -38.52
CA GLN A 304 6.79 -15.03 -37.64
C GLN A 304 7.10 -16.36 -38.35
N SER A 305 7.99 -17.14 -37.75
CA SER A 305 8.33 -18.49 -38.19
C SER A 305 8.18 -19.54 -37.09
N ALA A 306 8.01 -19.11 -35.84
CA ALA A 306 7.80 -19.99 -34.70
C ALA A 306 6.84 -19.35 -33.68
N THR A 307 6.02 -20.16 -33.02
CA THR A 307 5.13 -19.74 -31.92
C THR A 307 5.18 -20.68 -30.73
N ALA A 308 4.90 -20.16 -29.54
CA ALA A 308 4.76 -20.91 -28.30
C ALA A 308 3.41 -20.56 -27.65
N ARG A 309 2.54 -21.55 -27.42
CA ARG A 309 1.15 -21.34 -26.99
C ARG A 309 0.86 -22.04 -25.68
N PHE A 310 0.25 -21.31 -24.75
CA PHE A 310 -0.22 -21.72 -23.44
C PHE A 310 -1.75 -21.74 -23.43
N THR A 311 -2.35 -22.93 -23.37
CA THR A 311 -3.80 -23.17 -23.50
C THR A 311 -4.37 -23.71 -22.18
N PRO A 312 -5.05 -22.89 -21.35
CA PRO A 312 -5.61 -23.35 -20.08
C PRO A 312 -6.87 -24.18 -20.28
N THR A 313 -7.18 -25.03 -19.29
CA THR A 313 -8.54 -25.54 -19.11
C THR A 313 -9.23 -24.70 -18.03
N LEU A 314 -10.04 -23.72 -18.47
CA LEU A 314 -10.68 -22.78 -17.55
C LEU A 314 -11.97 -23.37 -16.97
N PRO A 315 -12.14 -23.40 -15.63
CA PRO A 315 -13.28 -24.07 -14.99
C PRO A 315 -14.59 -23.27 -15.13
N THR A 316 -14.52 -21.95 -15.32
CA THR A 316 -15.69 -21.06 -15.33
C THR A 316 -15.58 -20.00 -16.41
N THR A 317 -16.71 -19.62 -17.00
CA THR A 317 -16.78 -18.41 -17.82
C THR A 317 -16.71 -17.19 -16.89
N GLY A 318 -15.81 -16.25 -17.16
CA GLY A 318 -15.60 -15.12 -16.26
C GLY A 318 -14.41 -14.25 -16.63
N TYR A 319 -14.11 -13.27 -15.80
CA TYR A 319 -12.91 -12.46 -15.95
C TYR A 319 -11.70 -13.16 -15.33
N TYR A 320 -10.59 -13.13 -16.06
CA TYR A 320 -9.30 -13.60 -15.62
C TYR A 320 -8.25 -12.51 -15.81
N ASP A 321 -7.44 -12.28 -14.80
CA ASP A 321 -6.18 -11.54 -14.94
C ASP A 321 -5.12 -12.48 -15.50
N VAL A 322 -4.50 -12.10 -16.61
CA VAL A 322 -3.54 -12.92 -17.34
C VAL A 322 -2.14 -12.36 -17.13
N PHE A 323 -1.18 -13.22 -16.85
CA PHE A 323 0.22 -12.87 -16.65
C PHE A 323 1.14 -13.82 -17.43
N THR A 324 2.34 -13.38 -17.75
CA THR A 324 3.41 -14.22 -18.31
C THR A 324 4.64 -14.15 -17.44
N TRP A 325 5.41 -15.23 -17.42
CA TRP A 325 6.75 -15.30 -16.88
C TRP A 325 7.75 -15.49 -18.02
N TYR A 326 8.97 -14.97 -17.85
CA TYR A 326 10.10 -15.24 -18.74
C TYR A 326 11.42 -15.13 -17.96
N GLN A 327 12.39 -15.95 -18.37
CA GLN A 327 13.71 -16.07 -17.75
C GLN A 327 14.50 -14.74 -17.72
N ALA A 328 15.46 -14.66 -16.79
CA ALA A 328 16.40 -13.56 -16.65
C ALA A 328 17.82 -13.97 -17.13
N PRO A 329 18.20 -13.68 -18.39
CA PRO A 329 19.54 -13.99 -18.86
C PRO A 329 20.57 -13.10 -18.17
N THR A 330 21.80 -13.61 -18.00
CA THR A 330 22.92 -12.83 -17.45
C THR A 330 23.20 -11.57 -18.28
N ASP A 331 23.13 -11.69 -19.61
CA ASP A 331 23.06 -10.54 -20.52
C ASP A 331 21.59 -10.21 -20.84
N PRO A 332 21.05 -9.10 -20.30
CA PRO A 332 19.66 -8.73 -20.47
C PRO A 332 19.29 -8.38 -21.91
N TYR A 333 20.25 -8.08 -22.79
CA TYR A 333 20.00 -7.69 -24.19
C TYR A 333 19.79 -8.88 -25.12
N LEU A 334 20.05 -10.11 -24.65
CA LEU A 334 19.79 -11.34 -25.40
C LEU A 334 18.31 -11.52 -25.71
N ASN A 335 17.43 -11.18 -24.77
CA ASN A 335 16.00 -11.19 -25.01
C ASN A 335 15.58 -9.95 -25.81
N THR A 336 14.54 -10.11 -26.63
CA THR A 336 13.90 -8.98 -27.29
C THR A 336 13.26 -8.01 -26.29
N ASP A 337 13.29 -6.72 -26.60
CA ASP A 337 12.51 -5.71 -25.87
C ASP A 337 11.07 -5.60 -26.36
N ARG A 338 10.66 -6.43 -27.33
CA ARG A 338 9.35 -6.33 -27.98
C ARG A 338 8.81 -7.69 -28.44
N ALA A 339 8.73 -8.65 -27.52
CA ALA A 339 8.11 -9.95 -27.78
C ALA A 339 6.61 -9.80 -28.02
N LEU A 340 6.07 -10.45 -29.06
CA LEU A 340 4.66 -10.37 -29.44
C LEU A 340 3.86 -11.50 -28.78
N TYR A 341 2.85 -11.13 -27.99
CA TYR A 341 1.91 -12.01 -27.32
C TYR A 341 0.51 -11.84 -27.92
N ARG A 342 -0.22 -12.94 -28.12
CA ARG A 342 -1.63 -12.95 -28.53
C ARG A 342 -2.47 -13.66 -27.47
N ILE A 343 -3.41 -12.95 -26.87
CA ILE A 343 -4.33 -13.47 -25.87
C ILE A 343 -5.67 -13.70 -26.55
N ALA A 344 -5.98 -14.96 -26.87
CA ALA A 344 -7.29 -15.35 -27.36
C ALA A 344 -8.26 -15.49 -26.19
N HIS A 345 -9.27 -14.64 -26.15
CA HIS A 345 -10.27 -14.55 -25.09
C HIS A 345 -11.69 -14.55 -25.70
N LYS A 346 -12.73 -14.50 -24.86
CA LYS A 346 -14.14 -14.61 -25.31
C LYS A 346 -14.50 -13.61 -26.40
N ASN A 347 -14.00 -12.39 -26.28
CA ASN A 347 -14.32 -11.28 -27.19
C ASN A 347 -13.37 -11.18 -28.40
N GLY A 348 -12.54 -12.20 -28.69
CA GLY A 348 -11.56 -12.20 -29.78
C GLY A 348 -10.12 -12.33 -29.29
N THR A 349 -9.16 -11.91 -30.11
CA THR A 349 -7.73 -12.03 -29.80
C THR A 349 -7.09 -10.66 -29.62
N THR A 350 -6.52 -10.39 -28.44
CA THR A 350 -5.76 -9.16 -28.16
C THR A 350 -4.27 -9.39 -28.36
N THR A 351 -3.56 -8.45 -28.97
CA THR A 351 -2.08 -8.50 -29.10
C THR A 351 -1.43 -7.56 -28.10
N VAL A 352 -0.45 -8.07 -27.35
CA VAL A 352 0.36 -7.35 -26.35
C VAL A 352 1.83 -7.48 -26.72
N TYR A 353 2.60 -6.41 -26.57
CA TYR A 353 4.05 -6.46 -26.73
C TYR A 353 4.72 -6.37 -25.36
N VAL A 354 5.61 -7.32 -25.08
CA VAL A 354 6.29 -7.45 -23.79
C VAL A 354 7.78 -7.19 -23.97
N ASN A 355 8.32 -6.32 -23.11
CA ASN A 355 9.75 -6.09 -23.04
C ASN A 355 10.40 -7.15 -22.14
N GLN A 356 10.98 -8.19 -22.75
CA GLN A 356 11.59 -9.30 -22.02
C GLN A 356 12.99 -8.99 -21.47
N ARG A 357 13.43 -7.72 -21.54
CA ARG A 357 14.66 -7.22 -20.91
C ARG A 357 14.44 -6.67 -19.50
N ILE A 358 13.19 -6.38 -19.13
CA ILE A 358 12.78 -5.80 -17.84
C ILE A 358 11.70 -6.67 -17.19
N ASN A 359 11.47 -6.51 -15.87
CA ASN A 359 10.48 -7.30 -15.12
C ASN A 359 10.63 -8.82 -15.37
N LYS A 360 11.87 -9.29 -15.35
CA LYS A 360 12.26 -10.69 -15.62
C LYS A 360 12.18 -11.48 -14.32
N ALA A 361 12.04 -12.80 -14.42
CA ALA A 361 11.91 -13.69 -13.27
C ALA A 361 10.76 -13.28 -12.31
N CYS A 362 9.67 -12.77 -12.89
CA CYS A 362 8.48 -12.38 -12.16
C CYS A 362 7.23 -12.46 -13.06
N TRP A 363 6.03 -12.33 -12.46
CA TRP A 363 4.78 -12.37 -13.22
C TRP A 363 4.48 -11.01 -13.86
N TYR A 364 4.69 -10.91 -15.16
CA TYR A 364 4.34 -9.74 -15.95
C TYR A 364 2.86 -9.77 -16.33
N TYR A 365 2.08 -8.77 -15.89
CA TYR A 365 0.66 -8.66 -16.19
C TYR A 365 0.39 -8.33 -17.66
N LEU A 366 -0.36 -9.21 -18.35
CA LEU A 366 -0.76 -9.08 -19.74
C LEU A 366 -2.14 -8.42 -19.91
N GLY A 367 -2.96 -8.37 -18.86
CA GLY A 367 -4.28 -7.74 -18.88
C GLY A 367 -5.41 -8.63 -18.32
N ARG A 368 -6.57 -8.02 -18.11
CA ARG A 368 -7.80 -8.69 -17.67
C ARG A 368 -8.67 -8.97 -18.88
N TYR A 369 -9.05 -10.22 -19.07
CA TYR A 369 -9.89 -10.61 -20.20
C TYR A 369 -11.02 -11.51 -19.74
N GLN A 370 -12.16 -11.44 -20.43
CA GLN A 370 -13.23 -12.39 -20.22
C GLN A 370 -12.95 -13.64 -21.04
N PHE A 371 -12.99 -14.81 -20.41
CA PHE A 371 -12.84 -16.10 -21.08
C PHE A 371 -14.11 -16.93 -20.95
N ASN A 372 -14.35 -17.79 -21.94
CA ASN A 372 -15.29 -18.90 -21.78
C ASN A 372 -14.61 -20.01 -20.96
N SER A 373 -15.38 -20.75 -20.19
CA SER A 373 -14.92 -22.02 -19.61
C SER A 373 -14.49 -23.00 -20.72
N GLY A 374 -13.53 -23.87 -20.43
CA GLY A 374 -12.93 -24.81 -21.38
C GLY A 374 -11.58 -24.33 -21.90
N THR A 375 -11.19 -24.82 -23.08
CA THR A 375 -9.84 -24.66 -23.68
C THR A 375 -9.80 -23.69 -24.87
N SER A 376 -10.88 -22.92 -25.10
CA SER A 376 -10.97 -22.03 -26.27
C SER A 376 -10.07 -20.79 -26.17
N GLY A 377 -9.65 -20.41 -24.96
CA GLY A 377 -8.75 -19.28 -24.74
C GLY A 377 -7.30 -19.71 -24.57
N TYR A 378 -6.35 -18.85 -24.95
CA TYR A 378 -4.92 -19.14 -24.85
C TYR A 378 -4.07 -17.86 -24.89
N VAL A 379 -2.80 -17.98 -24.49
CA VAL A 379 -1.75 -16.98 -24.76
C VAL A 379 -0.74 -17.59 -25.73
N GLU A 380 -0.42 -16.89 -26.82
CA GLU A 380 0.55 -17.32 -27.82
C GLU A 380 1.66 -16.28 -27.99
N ILE A 381 2.91 -16.71 -27.92
CA ILE A 381 4.11 -15.92 -28.09
C ILE A 381 4.68 -16.19 -29.48
N SER A 382 5.03 -15.14 -30.21
CA SER A 382 5.67 -15.23 -31.53
C SER A 382 7.16 -14.93 -31.44
N ASN A 383 7.98 -15.62 -32.22
CA ASN A 383 9.39 -15.26 -32.39
C ASN A 383 9.61 -14.01 -33.28
N GLN A 384 8.53 -13.42 -33.80
CA GLN A 384 8.61 -12.21 -34.60
C GLN A 384 9.02 -11.01 -33.74
N ALA A 385 10.22 -10.50 -33.96
CA ALA A 385 10.72 -9.28 -33.34
C ALA A 385 11.84 -8.65 -34.19
N SER A 386 12.27 -7.44 -33.83
CA SER A 386 13.31 -6.69 -34.54
C SER A 386 14.55 -6.40 -33.69
N THR A 387 14.57 -6.88 -32.45
CA THR A 387 15.58 -6.53 -31.43
C THR A 387 15.88 -7.74 -30.56
N GLY A 388 17.11 -7.83 -30.05
CA GLY A 388 17.58 -8.98 -29.26
C GLY A 388 17.86 -10.21 -30.12
N SER A 389 18.49 -11.20 -29.53
CA SER A 389 18.78 -12.48 -30.20
C SER A 389 17.60 -13.46 -30.09
N TYR A 390 16.82 -13.36 -29.01
CA TYR A 390 15.85 -14.39 -28.65
C TYR A 390 14.50 -13.86 -28.17
N VAL A 391 13.47 -14.68 -28.36
CA VAL A 391 12.19 -14.61 -27.65
C VAL A 391 12.12 -15.77 -26.68
N CYS A 392 11.73 -15.49 -25.44
CA CYS A 392 11.57 -16.47 -24.37
C CYS A 392 10.09 -16.82 -24.15
N ALA A 393 9.80 -18.08 -23.87
CA ALA A 393 8.50 -18.57 -23.46
C ALA A 393 8.69 -19.52 -22.26
N ASP A 394 8.03 -19.22 -21.14
CA ASP A 394 8.26 -19.93 -19.88
C ASP A 394 6.94 -20.37 -19.24
N ALA A 395 6.19 -19.46 -18.61
CA ALA A 395 4.90 -19.80 -18.03
C ALA A 395 3.85 -18.71 -18.21
N VAL A 396 2.56 -19.07 -18.17
CA VAL A 396 1.43 -18.14 -18.23
C VAL A 396 0.44 -18.44 -17.10
N LYS A 397 -0.03 -17.40 -16.40
CA LYS A 397 -0.97 -17.46 -15.27
C LYS A 397 -2.31 -16.83 -15.65
N PHE A 398 -3.43 -17.53 -15.43
CA PHE A 398 -4.80 -17.05 -15.59
C PHE A 398 -5.49 -17.02 -14.22
N GLN A 399 -5.58 -15.86 -13.60
CA GLN A 399 -6.16 -15.66 -12.28
C GLN A 399 -7.66 -15.31 -12.38
N PRO A 400 -8.58 -16.22 -12.00
CA PRO A 400 -10.01 -15.91 -11.97
C PRO A 400 -10.31 -14.81 -10.95
N VAL A 401 -11.31 -13.99 -11.28
CA VAL A 401 -11.81 -12.89 -10.44
C VAL A 401 -13.19 -13.29 -9.89
N SER A 402 -13.33 -13.42 -8.57
CA SER A 402 -14.59 -13.88 -7.92
C SER A 402 -15.70 -12.83 -7.99
N SER A 403 -16.95 -13.28 -8.12
CA SER A 403 -18.15 -12.43 -8.14
C SER A 403 -18.89 -12.30 -6.79
N THR A 404 -18.43 -12.89 -5.66
CA THR A 404 -19.24 -12.99 -4.42
C THR A 404 -18.52 -12.85 -3.06
N ALA A 405 -17.40 -12.13 -2.96
CA ALA A 405 -16.77 -11.78 -1.68
C ALA A 405 -17.36 -10.46 -1.09
N PRO A 406 -17.36 -10.24 0.25
CA PRO A 406 -17.88 -9.01 0.87
C PRO A 406 -17.13 -7.82 0.29
N THR A 407 -17.87 -6.84 -0.24
CA THR A 407 -17.34 -5.77 -1.09
C THR A 407 -16.15 -5.08 -0.42
N PRO A 408 -14.91 -5.35 -0.86
CA PRO A 408 -13.84 -4.39 -0.66
C PRO A 408 -14.32 -3.12 -1.36
N LEU A 409 -14.19 -1.95 -0.72
CA LEU A 409 -14.51 -0.68 -1.37
C LEU A 409 -13.92 -0.72 -2.78
N ALA A 410 -14.77 -0.57 -3.80
CA ALA A 410 -14.34 -0.64 -5.20
C ALA A 410 -13.19 0.35 -5.40
N ASN A 411 -11.98 -0.19 -5.45
CA ASN A 411 -10.74 0.56 -5.41
C ASN A 411 -9.81 -0.02 -6.49
N PRO A 412 -9.43 0.75 -7.51
CA PRO A 412 -9.78 2.15 -7.73
C PRO A 412 -11.20 2.35 -8.32
N ILE A 413 -11.81 3.50 -8.02
CA ILE A 413 -12.94 4.04 -8.79
C ILE A 413 -12.34 4.56 -10.11
N ILE A 414 -12.90 4.16 -11.25
CA ILE A 414 -12.49 4.68 -12.56
C ILE A 414 -13.69 5.33 -13.23
N VAL A 415 -13.51 6.56 -13.67
CA VAL A 415 -14.49 7.29 -14.47
C VAL A 415 -13.86 7.57 -15.83
N ASP A 416 -14.31 6.84 -16.84
CA ASP A 416 -13.99 7.07 -18.24
C ASP A 416 -14.86 8.17 -18.85
N ASN A 417 -14.44 8.79 -19.94
CA ASN A 417 -15.23 9.79 -20.67
C ASN A 417 -16.57 9.22 -21.21
N SER A 418 -16.65 7.90 -21.39
CA SER A 418 -17.86 7.19 -21.81
C SER A 418 -18.75 6.76 -20.63
N THR A 419 -18.33 7.00 -19.38
CA THR A 419 -19.08 6.59 -18.19
C THR A 419 -20.34 7.45 -18.02
N SER A 420 -21.49 6.83 -18.24
CA SER A 420 -22.78 7.52 -18.27
C SER A 420 -23.06 8.28 -16.96
N GLY A 421 -23.42 9.56 -17.09
CA GLY A 421 -23.73 10.44 -15.97
C GLY A 421 -22.53 10.86 -15.10
N GLN A 422 -21.32 10.39 -15.40
CA GLN A 422 -20.13 10.65 -14.60
C GLN A 422 -19.06 11.45 -15.35
N PHE A 423 -19.24 11.74 -16.64
CA PHE A 423 -18.39 12.64 -17.41
C PHE A 423 -19.21 13.76 -18.04
N SER A 424 -18.67 14.99 -18.03
CA SER A 424 -19.33 16.16 -18.63
C SER A 424 -18.32 17.12 -19.22
N THR A 425 -18.73 17.90 -20.22
CA THR A 425 -17.88 18.90 -20.89
C THR A 425 -18.57 20.25 -21.00
N THR A 426 -17.80 21.32 -20.98
CA THR A 426 -18.20 22.67 -21.41
C THR A 426 -17.37 23.11 -22.61
N GLY A 427 -17.91 24.00 -23.44
CA GLY A 427 -17.24 24.46 -24.65
C GLY A 427 -17.14 23.38 -25.73
N THR A 428 -16.24 23.59 -26.69
CA THR A 428 -16.11 22.73 -27.88
C THR A 428 -15.11 21.60 -27.64
N TRP A 429 -15.59 20.36 -27.64
CA TRP A 429 -14.78 19.15 -27.61
C TRP A 429 -15.12 18.25 -28.80
N SER A 430 -14.11 17.64 -29.40
CA SER A 430 -14.27 16.63 -30.45
C SER A 430 -13.94 15.24 -29.90
N ASP A 431 -14.61 14.22 -30.40
CA ASP A 431 -14.23 12.83 -30.13
C ASP A 431 -12.97 12.45 -30.90
N SER A 432 -12.11 11.67 -30.27
CA SER A 432 -10.95 11.08 -30.91
C SER A 432 -10.74 9.66 -30.44
N THR A 433 -10.52 8.75 -31.38
CA THR A 433 -10.12 7.36 -31.11
C THR A 433 -8.61 7.17 -31.26
N SER A 434 -7.89 8.24 -31.62
CA SER A 434 -6.47 8.23 -31.90
C SER A 434 -5.62 8.30 -30.63
N GLY A 435 -4.48 7.63 -30.63
CA GLY A 435 -3.42 7.78 -29.61
C GLY A 435 -3.70 7.18 -28.24
N TYR A 436 -4.30 5.99 -28.24
CA TYR A 436 -4.49 5.13 -27.07
C TYR A 436 -5.43 5.73 -26.01
N PRO A 437 -6.72 5.92 -26.36
CA PRO A 437 -7.69 6.27 -25.34
C PRO A 437 -7.86 5.15 -24.30
N TYR A 438 -8.25 5.51 -23.09
CA TYR A 438 -8.82 4.60 -22.12
C TYR A 438 -10.23 4.24 -22.59
N GLY A 439 -10.54 2.95 -22.72
CA GLY A 439 -11.80 2.55 -23.36
C GLY A 439 -11.81 2.83 -24.87
N THR A 440 -12.92 3.37 -25.38
CA THR A 440 -13.19 3.44 -26.83
C THR A 440 -12.77 4.75 -27.50
N ASN A 441 -12.78 5.86 -26.79
CA ASN A 441 -12.52 7.19 -27.32
C ASN A 441 -12.07 8.11 -26.19
N CYS A 442 -11.53 9.27 -26.56
CA CYS A 442 -11.26 10.37 -25.66
C CYS A 442 -11.90 11.65 -26.22
N LYS A 443 -11.93 12.72 -25.43
CA LYS A 443 -12.27 14.07 -25.89
C LYS A 443 -11.00 14.88 -26.13
N VAL A 444 -11.00 15.69 -27.19
CA VAL A 444 -9.94 16.65 -27.49
C VAL A 444 -10.49 18.05 -27.74
N ALA A 445 -9.78 19.07 -27.26
CA ALA A 445 -10.12 20.47 -27.48
C ALA A 445 -8.87 21.25 -27.91
N LEU A 446 -9.06 22.26 -28.77
CA LEU A 446 -8.01 23.24 -29.06
C LEU A 446 -7.74 24.07 -27.80
N GLY A 447 -6.48 24.38 -27.57
CA GLY A 447 -6.07 25.25 -26.48
C GLY A 447 -6.59 26.66 -26.64
N SER A 448 -6.69 27.39 -25.53
CA SER A 448 -6.85 28.84 -25.52
C SER A 448 -5.54 29.51 -25.09
N SER A 449 -5.23 30.64 -25.74
CA SER A 449 -4.09 31.51 -25.39
C SER A 449 -4.39 32.42 -24.19
N GLY A 450 -5.32 32.01 -23.30
CA GLY A 450 -5.85 32.81 -22.20
C GLY A 450 -6.72 31.97 -21.25
N ALA A 451 -7.81 32.54 -20.73
CA ALA A 451 -8.73 31.82 -19.84
C ALA A 451 -9.32 30.55 -20.50
N ALA A 452 -9.74 29.59 -19.69
CA ALA A 452 -10.37 28.36 -20.18
C ALA A 452 -11.64 28.68 -20.97
N THR A 453 -11.74 28.12 -22.17
CA THR A 453 -12.94 28.21 -23.03
C THR A 453 -13.65 26.87 -23.17
N ALA A 454 -13.00 25.78 -22.76
CA ALA A 454 -13.55 24.44 -22.71
C ALA A 454 -12.98 23.67 -21.49
N THR A 455 -13.85 22.93 -20.80
CA THR A 455 -13.46 22.05 -19.69
C THR A 455 -14.08 20.66 -19.84
N ALA A 456 -13.46 19.67 -19.24
CA ALA A 456 -14.01 18.32 -19.10
C ALA A 456 -13.86 17.87 -17.64
N SER A 457 -14.94 17.33 -17.06
CA SER A 457 -15.03 17.01 -15.63
C SER A 457 -15.51 15.58 -15.40
N TRP A 458 -14.87 14.90 -14.45
CA TRP A 458 -15.21 13.54 -14.00
C TRP A 458 -15.85 13.59 -12.62
N THR A 459 -17.13 13.23 -12.55
CA THR A 459 -17.94 13.12 -11.33
C THR A 459 -17.87 11.70 -10.78
N ALA A 460 -17.45 11.55 -9.53
CA ALA A 460 -17.40 10.26 -8.86
C ALA A 460 -18.11 10.31 -7.51
N THR A 461 -18.65 9.16 -7.08
CA THR A 461 -19.17 8.97 -5.72
C THR A 461 -18.03 8.49 -4.83
N ILE A 462 -17.52 9.38 -3.98
CA ILE A 462 -16.49 9.08 -3.00
C ILE A 462 -17.14 8.41 -1.78
N PRO A 463 -16.84 7.13 -1.49
CA PRO A 463 -17.59 6.35 -0.51
C PRO A 463 -17.33 6.79 0.93
N ARG A 464 -16.17 7.41 1.21
CA ARG A 464 -15.84 7.93 2.53
C ARG A 464 -14.84 9.07 2.44
N HIS A 465 -14.89 9.98 3.41
CA HIS A 465 -13.89 11.03 3.51
C HIS A 465 -12.52 10.40 3.83
N GLY A 466 -11.48 10.80 3.10
CA GLY A 466 -10.11 10.39 3.40
C GLY A 466 -9.18 10.55 2.21
N VAL A 467 -8.08 9.81 2.23
CA VAL A 467 -6.94 10.02 1.32
C VAL A 467 -7.09 9.13 0.09
N TYR A 468 -6.96 9.72 -1.10
CA TYR A 468 -7.10 9.05 -2.38
C TYR A 468 -5.99 9.45 -3.35
N GLU A 469 -5.35 8.47 -3.98
CA GLU A 469 -4.47 8.72 -5.12
C GLU A 469 -5.30 8.96 -6.38
N ILE A 470 -4.97 10.00 -7.14
CA ILE A 470 -5.69 10.43 -8.34
C ILE A 470 -4.80 10.29 -9.55
N GLY A 471 -5.20 9.43 -10.49
CA GLY A 471 -4.54 9.28 -11.78
C GLY A 471 -5.41 9.81 -12.92
N VAL A 472 -4.79 10.33 -13.98
CA VAL A 472 -5.46 10.75 -15.21
C VAL A 472 -4.92 9.98 -16.41
N TRP A 473 -5.81 9.69 -17.34
CA TRP A 473 -5.48 9.17 -18.65
C TRP A 473 -5.73 10.25 -19.70
N PHE A 474 -4.86 10.29 -20.71
CA PHE A 474 -5.01 11.15 -21.88
C PHE A 474 -4.31 10.50 -23.08
N THR A 475 -4.78 10.82 -24.28
CA THR A 475 -4.15 10.37 -25.52
C THR A 475 -2.91 11.21 -25.84
N THR A 476 -1.89 10.57 -26.44
CA THR A 476 -0.67 11.24 -26.88
C THR A 476 -0.43 11.15 -28.38
N SER A 477 -1.46 10.90 -29.20
CA SER A 477 -1.27 10.91 -30.66
C SER A 477 -0.69 12.24 -31.10
N ASN A 478 0.48 12.18 -31.74
CA ASN A 478 1.21 13.32 -32.27
C ASN A 478 1.57 14.36 -31.18
N ALA A 479 2.48 13.97 -30.28
CA ALA A 479 2.91 14.71 -29.10
C ALA A 479 3.26 16.20 -29.36
N THR A 480 3.77 16.53 -30.54
CA THR A 480 4.05 17.91 -30.98
C THR A 480 2.81 18.81 -31.06
N TYR A 481 1.62 18.24 -31.25
CA TYR A 481 0.35 18.96 -31.25
C TYR A 481 -0.31 19.03 -29.87
N ARG A 482 0.27 18.41 -28.83
CA ARG A 482 -0.25 18.48 -27.46
C ARG A 482 0.48 19.56 -26.67
N SER A 483 -0.08 19.98 -25.54
CA SER A 483 0.63 20.87 -24.61
C SER A 483 1.34 20.08 -23.51
N SER A 484 2.50 20.58 -23.09
CA SER A 484 3.23 20.05 -21.95
C SER A 484 2.77 20.65 -20.61
N GLN A 485 1.80 21.58 -20.65
CA GLN A 485 1.34 22.39 -19.52
C GLN A 485 -0.19 22.32 -19.40
N VAL A 486 -0.77 21.11 -19.43
CA VAL A 486 -2.22 20.93 -19.36
C VAL A 486 -2.71 21.00 -17.92
N PRO A 487 -3.57 21.96 -17.56
CA PRO A 487 -4.06 22.09 -16.18
C PRO A 487 -5.18 21.09 -15.86
N TYR A 488 -4.92 20.22 -14.89
CA TYR A 488 -5.90 19.36 -14.22
C TYR A 488 -6.16 19.88 -12.81
N THR A 489 -7.41 20.15 -12.47
CA THR A 489 -7.85 20.59 -11.15
C THR A 489 -8.54 19.45 -10.40
N VAL A 490 -8.01 19.09 -9.23
CA VAL A 490 -8.63 18.14 -8.28
C VAL A 490 -9.41 18.91 -7.23
N ALA A 491 -10.69 18.56 -7.04
CA ALA A 491 -11.54 19.09 -5.98
C ALA A 491 -11.24 18.42 -4.64
N ALA A 492 -10.19 18.89 -3.97
CA ALA A 492 -9.71 18.37 -2.70
C ALA A 492 -10.32 19.09 -1.48
N VAL A 493 -10.31 18.43 -0.33
CA VAL A 493 -10.64 19.03 0.96
C VAL A 493 -9.67 20.18 1.24
N GLY A 494 -10.19 21.37 1.54
CA GLY A 494 -9.38 22.57 1.73
C GLY A 494 -9.10 23.38 0.46
N GLY A 495 -9.70 23.02 -0.66
CA GLY A 495 -9.73 23.80 -1.90
C GLY A 495 -9.17 23.08 -3.12
N ASN A 496 -9.50 23.59 -4.29
CA ASN A 496 -9.08 23.05 -5.58
C ASN A 496 -7.55 23.09 -5.74
N LYS A 497 -6.97 22.00 -6.25
CA LYS A 497 -5.53 21.88 -6.54
C LYS A 497 -5.32 21.68 -8.03
N THR A 498 -4.55 22.54 -8.67
CA THR A 498 -4.24 22.43 -10.11
C THR A 498 -2.84 21.87 -10.32
N ILE A 499 -2.75 20.83 -11.14
CA ILE A 499 -1.53 20.12 -11.49
C ILE A 499 -1.36 20.27 -13.00
N LEU A 500 -0.18 20.73 -13.42
CA LEU A 500 0.17 20.83 -14.83
C LEU A 500 0.72 19.48 -15.29
N VAL A 501 0.08 18.91 -16.30
CA VAL A 501 0.41 17.60 -16.85
C VAL A 501 1.00 17.76 -18.23
N ASN A 502 2.12 17.08 -18.46
CA ASN A 502 2.75 17.04 -19.75
C ASN A 502 2.07 16.01 -20.67
N GLN A 503 1.17 16.47 -21.54
CA GLN A 503 0.53 15.60 -22.53
C GLN A 503 1.38 15.39 -23.80
N GLN A 504 2.56 15.99 -23.88
CA GLN A 504 3.56 15.71 -24.92
C GLN A 504 4.43 14.49 -24.58
N ASP A 505 4.30 13.91 -23.38
CA ASP A 505 5.09 12.75 -22.97
C ASP A 505 4.79 11.52 -23.84
N SER A 506 5.57 11.38 -24.90
CA SER A 506 5.56 10.26 -25.85
C SER A 506 6.28 9.02 -25.32
N ALA A 507 7.01 9.13 -24.19
CA ALA A 507 7.80 8.06 -23.60
C ALA A 507 7.04 7.21 -22.56
N GLY A 508 5.84 7.63 -22.13
CA GLY A 508 5.07 6.82 -21.18
C GLY A 508 3.66 7.27 -20.82
N GLY A 509 3.15 8.42 -21.29
CA GLY A 509 1.80 8.90 -20.93
C GLY A 509 0.63 8.16 -21.60
N ALA A 510 0.86 7.57 -22.77
CA ALA A 510 -0.22 7.06 -23.64
C ALA A 510 -0.88 5.74 -23.19
N LYS A 511 -0.34 5.05 -22.18
CA LYS A 511 -0.77 3.66 -21.85
C LYS A 511 -0.88 3.40 -20.35
N ARG A 512 -0.94 4.45 -19.55
CA ARG A 512 -1.07 4.36 -18.10
C ARG A 512 -1.82 5.57 -17.57
N PHE A 513 -2.41 5.42 -16.40
CA PHE A 513 -2.78 6.59 -15.60
C PHE A 513 -1.51 7.31 -15.15
N VAL A 514 -1.39 8.58 -15.54
CA VAL A 514 -0.39 9.50 -14.99
C VAL A 514 -0.90 9.95 -13.62
N ASN A 515 -0.11 9.69 -12.58
CA ASN A 515 -0.50 10.07 -11.23
C ASN A 515 -0.44 11.60 -11.09
N LEU A 516 -1.56 12.22 -10.72
CA LEU A 516 -1.60 13.62 -10.30
C LEU A 516 -1.07 13.78 -8.86
N GLY A 517 -1.05 12.70 -8.10
CA GLY A 517 -0.67 12.66 -6.69
C GLY A 517 -1.80 12.17 -5.81
N THR A 518 -1.65 12.36 -4.51
CA THR A 518 -2.59 11.86 -3.51
C THR A 518 -3.30 13.02 -2.81
N PHE A 519 -4.64 12.99 -2.83
CA PHE A 519 -5.52 14.07 -2.42
C PHE A 519 -6.50 13.60 -1.35
N ARG A 520 -6.81 14.48 -0.40
CA ARG A 520 -7.91 14.22 0.53
C ARG A 520 -9.23 14.60 -0.12
N LEU A 521 -10.15 13.65 -0.24
CA LEU A 521 -11.45 13.83 -0.89
C LEU A 521 -12.58 13.70 0.12
N ALA A 522 -13.57 14.60 0.06
CA ALA A 522 -14.77 14.52 0.88
C ALA A 522 -15.64 13.33 0.44
N ALA A 523 -16.44 12.76 1.34
CA ALA A 523 -17.44 11.78 0.92
C ALA A 523 -18.55 12.46 0.09
N GLY A 524 -19.16 11.72 -0.84
CA GLY A 524 -20.28 12.19 -1.64
C GLY A 524 -20.00 12.18 -3.14
N THR A 525 -20.98 12.62 -3.94
CA THR A 525 -20.93 12.63 -5.40
C THR A 525 -20.71 14.04 -5.92
N TYR A 526 -19.57 14.28 -6.57
CA TYR A 526 -19.19 15.61 -7.09
C TYR A 526 -18.12 15.50 -8.20
N PRO A 527 -17.89 16.55 -9.02
CA PRO A 527 -16.80 16.57 -10.01
C PRO A 527 -15.43 16.59 -9.30
N VAL A 528 -14.80 15.42 -9.22
CA VAL A 528 -13.54 15.21 -8.47
C VAL A 528 -12.35 15.76 -9.24
N VAL A 529 -12.33 15.61 -10.57
CA VAL A 529 -11.25 16.10 -11.43
C VAL A 529 -11.85 16.89 -12.58
N THR A 530 -11.21 18.01 -12.95
CA THR A 530 -11.56 18.81 -14.13
C THR A 530 -10.30 19.17 -14.90
N VAL A 531 -10.27 18.94 -16.20
CA VAL A 531 -9.21 19.44 -17.10
C VAL A 531 -9.71 20.65 -17.88
N SER A 532 -8.83 21.61 -18.15
CA SER A 532 -9.17 22.77 -18.98
C SER A 532 -8.23 22.95 -20.16
N ASN A 533 -8.73 23.59 -21.22
CA ASN A 533 -7.94 23.91 -22.40
C ASN A 533 -7.09 25.20 -22.28
N ALA A 534 -6.92 25.77 -21.08
CA ALA A 534 -6.12 26.98 -20.85
C ALA A 534 -4.62 26.68 -20.86
N ILE A 535 -4.04 26.47 -22.04
CA ILE A 535 -2.68 25.95 -22.23
C ILE A 535 -1.69 26.93 -22.88
N GLY A 536 -2.05 28.22 -22.97
CA GLY A 536 -1.17 29.27 -23.49
C GLY A 536 -0.91 29.21 -25.00
N SER A 537 -1.59 28.32 -25.71
CA SER A 537 -1.47 28.11 -27.16
C SER A 537 -2.85 27.87 -27.76
N SER A 538 -3.12 28.47 -28.92
CA SER A 538 -4.36 28.25 -29.69
C SER A 538 -4.23 27.21 -30.79
N THR A 539 -3.04 26.63 -30.98
CA THR A 539 -2.74 25.66 -32.06
C THR A 539 -2.46 24.26 -31.53
N GLN A 540 -2.24 24.12 -30.22
CA GLN A 540 -2.07 22.84 -29.54
C GLN A 540 -3.40 22.34 -28.96
N TYR A 541 -3.48 21.04 -28.72
CA TYR A 541 -4.67 20.36 -28.24
C TYR A 541 -4.48 19.83 -26.81
N VAL A 542 -5.57 19.86 -26.05
CA VAL A 542 -5.73 19.15 -24.78
C VAL A 542 -6.54 17.88 -25.00
N SER A 543 -6.19 16.81 -24.31
CA SER A 543 -6.95 15.56 -24.24
C SER A 543 -7.57 15.37 -22.86
N ALA A 544 -8.80 14.88 -22.83
CA ALA A 544 -9.52 14.45 -21.65
C ALA A 544 -10.05 13.02 -21.90
N ASP A 545 -9.72 12.08 -21.03
CA ASP A 545 -10.12 10.69 -21.21
C ASP A 545 -10.70 10.07 -19.93
N ALA A 546 -9.87 9.46 -19.09
CA ALA A 546 -10.32 8.81 -17.86
C ALA A 546 -9.61 9.33 -16.61
N VAL A 547 -10.26 9.11 -15.46
CA VAL A 547 -9.72 9.39 -14.12
C VAL A 547 -9.79 8.14 -13.26
N ARG A 548 -8.71 7.87 -12.52
CA ARG A 548 -8.61 6.82 -11.50
C ARG A 548 -8.56 7.47 -10.12
N ILE A 549 -9.39 7.02 -9.19
CA ILE A 549 -9.47 7.50 -7.81
C ILE A 549 -9.29 6.31 -6.88
N ARG A 550 -8.14 6.23 -6.21
CA ARG A 550 -7.72 5.07 -5.43
C ARG A 550 -7.66 5.37 -3.95
N TRP A 551 -8.45 4.73 -3.09
CA TRP A 551 -8.36 4.89 -1.63
C TRP A 551 -7.00 4.46 -1.10
N VAL A 552 -6.43 5.26 -0.20
CA VAL A 552 -5.21 4.97 0.55
C VAL A 552 -5.60 4.72 2.02
N ALA A 553 -5.57 3.46 2.45
CA ALA A 553 -5.89 3.11 3.83
C ALA A 553 -4.78 3.52 4.80
N ASN A 554 -5.18 4.09 5.94
CA ASN A 554 -4.32 4.39 7.09
C ASN A 554 -3.02 5.12 6.73
N ALA A 555 -3.13 6.17 5.91
CA ALA A 555 -2.04 7.11 5.66
C ALA A 555 -1.37 7.50 7.00
N PRO A 556 -0.10 7.12 7.25
CA PRO A 556 0.52 7.31 8.55
C PRO A 556 0.53 8.80 8.92
N THR A 557 0.16 9.09 10.16
CA THR A 557 0.11 10.45 10.68
C THR A 557 1.16 10.69 11.74
N PHE A 558 1.86 11.80 11.66
CA PHE A 558 2.84 12.26 12.63
C PHE A 558 2.27 13.49 13.30
N THR A 559 1.98 13.43 14.59
CA THR A 559 1.36 14.52 15.34
C THR A 559 2.37 15.12 16.31
N SER A 560 2.43 16.45 16.37
CA SER A 560 3.14 17.23 17.37
C SER A 560 2.10 18.09 18.09
N ASP A 561 1.97 17.87 19.39
CA ASP A 561 1.13 18.66 20.29
C ASP A 561 1.90 19.85 20.87
N ASN A 562 1.21 20.89 21.38
CA ASN A 562 1.83 22.03 22.07
C ASN A 562 2.57 21.63 23.37
N THR A 563 2.25 20.46 23.93
CA THR A 563 2.96 19.88 25.07
C THR A 563 4.10 18.95 24.66
N SER A 564 4.34 18.78 23.36
CA SER A 564 5.50 18.02 22.88
C SER A 564 6.79 18.71 23.32
N GLY A 565 7.82 17.92 23.65
CA GLY A 565 9.12 18.46 24.08
C GLY A 565 9.71 19.45 23.07
N ALA A 566 10.66 20.27 23.52
CA ALA A 566 11.23 21.40 22.75
C ALA A 566 11.84 21.03 21.38
N ALA A 567 12.14 19.75 21.17
CA ALA A 567 12.55 19.22 19.87
C ALA A 567 11.44 19.27 18.81
N TYR A 568 10.17 19.24 19.21
CA TYR A 568 8.98 19.08 18.36
C TYR A 568 8.01 20.27 18.41
N PHE A 569 8.05 21.08 19.47
CA PHE A 569 7.24 22.28 19.57
C PHE A 569 8.03 23.43 20.21
N ALA A 570 7.86 24.65 19.68
CA ALA A 570 8.47 25.85 20.24
C ALA A 570 7.64 27.11 19.95
N THR A 571 7.66 28.06 20.88
CA THR A 571 7.00 29.36 20.75
C THR A 571 8.00 30.52 20.76
N THR A 572 7.67 31.60 20.07
CA THR A 572 8.34 32.91 20.21
C THR A 572 7.34 33.94 20.73
N GLY A 573 7.74 34.72 21.73
CA GLY A 573 6.87 35.65 22.46
C GLY A 573 5.95 34.96 23.47
N THR A 574 5.09 35.74 24.13
CA THR A 574 4.27 35.27 25.24
C THR A 574 2.98 34.59 24.76
N TRP A 575 2.84 33.30 25.05
CA TRP A 575 1.61 32.52 24.85
C TRP A 575 1.05 32.09 26.21
N THR A 576 -0.27 32.11 26.36
CA THR A 576 -0.96 31.68 27.58
C THR A 576 -1.79 30.43 27.31
N VAL A 577 -1.98 29.60 28.34
CA VAL A 577 -2.85 28.42 28.23
C VAL A 577 -4.30 28.87 28.10
N SER A 578 -5.01 28.33 27.10
CA SER A 578 -6.42 28.59 26.88
C SER A 578 -7.27 27.91 27.94
N ALA A 579 -8.29 28.61 28.44
CA ALA A 579 -9.32 28.01 29.31
C ALA A 579 -10.41 27.26 28.52
N ASN A 580 -10.40 27.34 27.18
CA ASN A 580 -11.41 26.74 26.32
C ASN A 580 -11.19 25.23 26.18
N ALA A 581 -12.28 24.46 26.26
CA ALA A 581 -12.26 23.00 26.08
C ALA A 581 -12.13 22.59 24.60
N GLY A 582 -11.93 21.29 24.36
CA GLY A 582 -11.85 20.73 23.00
C GLY A 582 -10.45 20.85 22.38
N TYR A 583 -9.42 20.93 23.21
CA TYR A 583 -8.02 20.89 22.80
C TYR A 583 -7.58 19.45 22.47
N TYR A 584 -6.53 19.32 21.66
CA TYR A 584 -5.85 18.07 21.45
C TYR A 584 -4.85 17.83 22.59
N GLY A 585 -4.68 16.58 23.03
CA GLY A 585 -3.76 16.27 24.12
C GLY A 585 -4.19 16.90 25.46
N THR A 586 -3.29 17.69 26.06
CA THR A 586 -3.44 18.11 27.47
C THR A 586 -3.93 19.55 27.64
N ASN A 587 -3.60 20.46 26.70
CA ASN A 587 -4.04 21.86 26.75
C ASN A 587 -3.91 22.53 25.37
N SER A 588 -4.34 23.78 25.22
CA SER A 588 -4.10 24.63 24.04
C SER A 588 -3.48 25.96 24.45
N LEU A 589 -2.74 26.62 23.56
CA LEU A 589 -2.18 27.95 23.76
C LEU A 589 -2.95 29.02 22.96
N ILE A 590 -2.98 30.24 23.49
CA ILE A 590 -3.51 31.44 22.82
C ILE A 590 -2.58 32.64 22.95
N ALA A 591 -2.63 33.54 21.96
CA ALA A 591 -1.90 34.81 21.99
C ALA A 591 -2.59 35.88 21.14
N GLN A 592 -2.47 37.16 21.55
CA GLN A 592 -2.90 38.33 20.77
C GLN A 592 -1.74 38.90 19.95
N ALA A 593 -2.07 39.62 18.86
CA ALA A 593 -1.04 40.34 18.10
C ALA A 593 -0.48 41.56 18.85
N ALA A 594 -1.25 42.13 19.77
CA ALA A 594 -0.79 43.23 20.63
C ALA A 594 0.53 42.87 21.34
N GLY A 595 1.48 43.80 21.35
CA GLY A 595 2.80 43.59 21.98
C GLY A 595 3.82 42.82 21.12
N GLY A 596 3.65 42.82 19.80
CA GLY A 596 4.64 42.31 18.84
C GLY A 596 4.33 40.91 18.30
N LEU A 597 5.00 40.53 17.20
CA LEU A 597 4.78 39.26 16.50
C LEU A 597 5.16 38.07 17.39
N LYS A 598 4.21 37.13 17.53
CA LYS A 598 4.37 35.87 18.26
C LYS A 598 4.11 34.71 17.33
N THR A 599 4.87 33.63 17.50
CA THR A 599 4.76 32.42 16.67
C THR A 599 4.71 31.17 17.53
N ALA A 600 4.05 30.14 17.05
CA ALA A 600 4.11 28.78 17.58
C ALA A 600 4.45 27.83 16.42
N THR A 601 5.43 26.96 16.64
CA THR A 601 6.10 26.20 15.58
C THR A 601 6.11 24.72 15.93
N TRP A 602 5.57 23.89 15.04
CA TRP A 602 5.63 22.44 15.11
C TRP A 602 6.69 21.89 14.16
N LYS A 603 7.48 20.95 14.68
CA LYS A 603 8.50 20.19 13.95
C LYS A 603 8.12 18.71 13.97
N PHE A 604 8.50 17.99 12.92
CA PHE A 604 8.20 16.56 12.77
C PHE A 604 9.46 15.82 12.34
N ASN A 605 9.72 14.67 12.95
CA ASN A 605 10.71 13.73 12.44
C ASN A 605 10.01 12.83 11.41
N LEU A 606 10.12 13.17 10.13
CA LEU A 606 9.44 12.44 9.06
C LEU A 606 10.30 11.25 8.63
N PRO A 607 9.80 10.01 8.68
CA PRO A 607 10.64 8.82 8.45
C PRO A 607 11.05 8.64 6.99
N VAL A 608 10.27 9.20 6.06
CA VAL A 608 10.52 9.13 4.61
C VAL A 608 10.26 10.47 3.95
N ALA A 609 10.98 10.77 2.87
CA ALA A 609 10.66 11.89 2.01
C ALA A 609 9.39 11.58 1.19
N GLY A 610 8.62 12.60 0.87
CA GLY A 610 7.44 12.44 0.01
C GLY A 610 6.39 13.52 0.25
N ILE A 611 5.18 13.27 -0.25
CA ILE A 611 4.08 14.22 -0.19
C ILE A 611 3.36 14.05 1.15
N TYR A 612 3.20 15.14 1.89
CA TYR A 612 2.44 15.18 3.14
C TYR A 612 1.34 16.24 3.12
N GLU A 613 0.24 15.95 3.80
CA GLU A 613 -0.79 16.93 4.17
C GLU A 613 -0.58 17.38 5.63
N PRO A 614 0.00 18.57 5.88
CA PRO A 614 -0.09 19.20 7.18
C PRO A 614 -1.53 19.60 7.47
N SER A 615 -1.95 19.35 8.70
CA SER A 615 -3.22 19.78 9.27
C SER A 615 -2.99 20.32 10.68
N VAL A 616 -3.83 21.24 11.13
CA VAL A 616 -3.68 21.91 12.43
C VAL A 616 -4.98 21.85 13.20
N TRP A 617 -4.85 21.71 14.50
CA TRP A 617 -5.93 21.75 15.47
C TRP A 617 -5.91 23.10 16.18
N TRP A 618 -7.09 23.60 16.51
CA TRP A 618 -7.27 24.72 17.41
C TRP A 618 -8.55 24.50 18.22
N VAL A 619 -8.62 25.09 19.40
CA VAL A 619 -9.85 25.07 20.19
C VAL A 619 -10.90 25.97 19.55
N ALA A 620 -12.10 25.42 19.31
CA ALA A 620 -13.25 26.25 18.99
C ALA A 620 -13.57 27.12 20.21
N ALA A 621 -13.78 28.41 19.99
CA ALA A 621 -14.00 29.35 21.06
C ALA A 621 -15.36 30.03 20.85
N SER A 622 -16.16 30.16 21.92
CA SER A 622 -17.49 30.80 21.89
C SER A 622 -17.43 32.32 22.09
N ASP A 623 -16.23 32.88 22.19
CA ASP A 623 -15.94 34.27 22.47
C ASP A 623 -15.62 35.08 21.20
N ALA A 624 -16.02 36.35 21.20
CA ALA A 624 -16.09 37.23 20.03
C ALA A 624 -14.73 37.74 19.50
N TYR A 625 -13.60 37.16 19.94
CA TYR A 625 -12.25 37.72 19.76
C TYR A 625 -11.29 36.75 19.06
N ARG A 626 -11.78 36.00 18.07
CA ARG A 626 -10.98 35.06 17.26
C ARG A 626 -10.81 35.60 15.85
N SER A 627 -9.58 35.53 15.34
CA SER A 627 -9.32 35.99 13.98
C SER A 627 -9.89 35.03 12.93
N THR A 628 -10.53 35.60 11.91
CA THR A 628 -11.05 34.88 10.75
C THR A 628 -9.99 34.59 9.68
N SER A 629 -8.78 35.14 9.84
CA SER A 629 -7.69 35.03 8.87
C SER A 629 -6.33 34.87 9.55
N VAL A 630 -6.13 33.70 10.17
CA VAL A 630 -4.87 33.34 10.86
C VAL A 630 -3.86 32.75 9.87
N PRO A 631 -2.64 33.32 9.73
CA PRO A 631 -1.60 32.79 8.85
C PRO A 631 -0.86 31.59 9.45
N TYR A 632 -0.75 30.54 8.64
CA TYR A 632 0.12 29.40 8.86
C TYR A 632 1.20 29.37 7.78
N THR A 633 2.47 29.39 8.17
CA THR A 633 3.62 29.19 7.29
C THR A 633 4.01 27.72 7.29
N ILE A 634 4.11 27.13 6.10
CA ILE A 634 4.53 25.74 5.88
C ILE A 634 5.90 25.79 5.22
N THR A 635 6.92 25.19 5.84
CA THR A 635 8.23 25.01 5.20
C THR A 635 8.33 23.59 4.65
N HIS A 636 8.50 23.49 3.34
CA HIS A 636 8.51 22.25 2.59
C HIS A 636 9.76 22.20 1.69
N ALA A 637 10.00 21.07 1.00
CA ALA A 637 11.23 20.81 0.25
C ALA A 637 11.54 21.86 -0.85
N SER A 638 10.50 22.54 -1.36
CA SER A 638 10.62 23.55 -2.42
C SER A 638 10.61 25.01 -1.91
N GLY A 639 10.55 25.24 -0.60
CA GLY A 639 10.49 26.58 -0.01
C GLY A 639 9.41 26.74 1.05
N THR A 640 8.80 27.92 1.14
CA THR A 640 7.75 28.23 2.11
C THR A 640 6.44 28.62 1.43
N ALA A 641 5.33 28.24 2.04
CA ALA A 641 3.98 28.65 1.64
C ALA A 641 3.21 29.20 2.84
N THR A 642 2.30 30.15 2.62
CA THR A 642 1.40 30.66 3.68
C THR A 642 -0.04 30.32 3.36
N VAL A 643 -0.74 29.76 4.35
CA VAL A 643 -2.17 29.41 4.26
C VAL A 643 -2.93 30.08 5.40
N TYR A 644 -4.04 30.73 5.08
CA TYR A 644 -4.89 31.39 6.06
C TYR A 644 -6.03 30.47 6.48
N LYS A 645 -6.34 30.43 7.78
CA LYS A 645 -7.49 29.71 8.33
C LYS A 645 -8.36 30.60 9.20
N ASN A 646 -9.66 30.36 9.11
CA ASN A 646 -10.64 30.95 10.00
C ASN A 646 -10.75 30.13 11.28
N GLN A 647 -10.20 30.64 12.39
CA GLN A 647 -10.27 29.96 13.68
C GLN A 647 -11.58 30.18 14.44
N THR A 648 -12.52 30.98 13.92
CA THR A 648 -13.88 31.12 14.50
C THR A 648 -14.77 29.93 14.19
N THR A 649 -14.36 29.05 13.27
CA THR A 649 -15.13 27.89 12.83
C THR A 649 -14.26 26.63 12.83
N ALA A 650 -14.88 25.45 12.74
CA ALA A 650 -14.19 24.16 12.58
C ALA A 650 -13.07 23.89 13.61
N GLY A 651 -13.18 24.41 14.83
CA GLY A 651 -12.27 24.05 15.91
C GLY A 651 -12.56 22.65 16.46
N SER A 652 -11.66 22.16 17.30
CA SER A 652 -11.71 20.83 17.91
C SER A 652 -11.72 19.69 16.89
N VAL A 653 -11.13 19.94 15.72
CA VAL A 653 -10.83 18.97 14.67
C VAL A 653 -9.55 19.38 13.94
N PHE A 654 -8.88 18.43 13.28
CA PHE A 654 -7.74 18.75 12.43
C PHE A 654 -8.20 19.31 11.08
N ASN A 655 -7.70 20.51 10.77
CA ASN A 655 -8.00 21.23 9.54
C ASN A 655 -6.81 21.19 8.59
N ALA A 656 -7.00 20.64 7.39
CA ALA A 656 -5.94 20.54 6.39
C ALA A 656 -5.46 21.91 5.91
N LEU A 657 -4.14 22.13 5.87
CA LEU A 657 -3.52 23.35 5.36
C LEU A 657 -3.24 23.26 3.86
N GLY A 658 -3.01 22.06 3.32
CA GLY A 658 -2.65 21.85 1.93
C GLY A 658 -1.72 20.65 1.81
N GLN A 659 -1.02 20.52 0.69
CA GLN A 659 -0.16 19.38 0.42
C GLN A 659 1.15 19.86 -0.19
N TRP A 660 2.26 19.33 0.31
CA TRP A 660 3.59 19.68 -0.17
C TRP A 660 4.54 18.49 -0.03
N THR A 661 5.64 18.51 -0.77
CA THR A 661 6.74 17.55 -0.62
C THR A 661 7.62 17.94 0.56
N PHE A 662 7.90 16.99 1.46
CA PHE A 662 8.82 17.17 2.59
C PHE A 662 9.98 16.17 2.48
N ASN A 663 11.14 16.57 3.01
CA ASN A 663 12.29 15.69 3.14
C ASN A 663 12.14 14.78 4.37
N ALA A 664 12.83 13.63 4.37
CA ALA A 664 12.96 12.79 5.56
C ALA A 664 13.80 13.49 6.65
N GLY A 665 13.65 13.04 7.90
CA GLY A 665 14.32 13.57 9.08
C GLY A 665 13.52 14.66 9.80
N LEU A 666 14.15 15.26 10.81
CA LEU A 666 13.56 16.35 11.58
C LEU A 666 13.41 17.60 10.70
N SER A 667 12.17 17.89 10.31
CA SER A 667 11.79 19.00 9.44
C SER A 667 11.90 20.34 10.18
N VAL A 668 12.67 21.29 9.65
CA VAL A 668 12.96 22.59 10.30
C VAL A 668 12.42 23.75 9.46
N PRO A 669 11.52 24.61 10.01
CA PRO A 669 10.28 24.30 10.74
C PRO A 669 9.13 23.89 9.81
N ALA A 670 8.44 22.78 10.05
CA ALA A 670 7.42 22.27 9.11
C ALA A 670 6.13 23.10 9.06
N VAL A 671 5.57 23.48 10.22
CA VAL A 671 4.34 24.28 10.32
C VAL A 671 4.52 25.33 11.40
N GLN A 672 4.21 26.59 11.11
CA GLN A 672 4.25 27.69 12.06
C GLN A 672 2.97 28.51 11.96
N VAL A 673 2.32 28.79 13.08
CA VAL A 673 1.25 29.79 13.16
C VAL A 673 1.80 31.09 13.70
N SER A 674 1.29 32.23 13.22
CA SER A 674 1.69 33.54 13.73
C SER A 674 0.50 34.44 14.06
N THR A 675 0.74 35.38 14.97
CA THR A 675 -0.19 36.45 15.32
C THR A 675 -0.11 37.64 14.34
N ASN A 676 0.39 37.44 13.12
CA ASN A 676 0.36 38.47 12.08
C ASN A 676 -1.06 38.58 11.46
N ILE A 677 -1.99 39.11 12.26
CA ILE A 677 -3.41 39.24 11.94
C ILE A 677 -3.83 40.71 11.93
N ALA A 678 -4.94 41.02 11.26
CA ALA A 678 -5.36 42.40 11.02
C ALA A 678 -5.82 43.15 12.29
N ASP A 679 -6.61 42.51 13.16
CA ASP A 679 -7.01 43.10 14.44
C ASP A 679 -6.04 42.66 15.53
N PRO A 680 -5.30 43.59 16.17
CA PRO A 680 -4.34 43.22 17.19
C PRO A 680 -4.95 42.73 18.50
N ASN A 681 -6.26 42.93 18.70
CA ASN A 681 -6.99 42.48 19.88
C ASN A 681 -7.54 41.05 19.74
N ASP A 682 -7.57 40.52 18.52
CA ASP A 682 -7.97 39.13 18.26
C ASP A 682 -6.91 38.14 18.76
N TYR A 683 -7.38 36.95 19.15
CA TYR A 683 -6.55 35.85 19.61
C TYR A 683 -6.34 34.80 18.51
N VAL A 684 -5.10 34.36 18.39
CA VAL A 684 -4.70 33.15 17.67
C VAL A 684 -4.58 31.98 18.65
N SER A 685 -5.08 30.80 18.26
CA SER A 685 -4.88 29.55 18.98
C SER A 685 -3.80 28.70 18.31
N ALA A 686 -2.99 28.04 19.15
CA ALA A 686 -2.03 27.03 18.76
C ALA A 686 -2.21 25.81 19.68
N ASP A 687 -2.45 24.65 19.10
CA ASP A 687 -2.67 23.41 19.84
C ASP A 687 -1.77 22.31 19.23
N ALA A 688 -2.32 21.47 18.37
CA ALA A 688 -1.56 20.43 17.68
C ALA A 688 -1.43 20.68 16.18
N ALA A 689 -0.37 20.14 15.59
CA ALA A 689 -0.24 19.98 14.15
C ALA A 689 0.03 18.51 13.80
N ARG A 690 -0.42 18.08 12.63
CA ARG A 690 -0.33 16.70 12.16
C ARG A 690 0.04 16.63 10.70
N MET A 691 1.07 15.85 10.40
CA MET A 691 1.51 15.51 9.04
C MET A 691 0.89 14.17 8.64
N THR A 692 0.14 14.13 7.55
CA THR A 692 -0.40 12.87 6.99
C THR A 692 0.40 12.49 5.76
N TYR A 693 1.08 11.34 5.74
CA TYR A 693 1.83 10.89 4.56
C TYR A 693 0.90 10.44 3.45
N LEU A 694 1.05 10.99 2.26
CA LEU A 694 0.17 10.73 1.13
C LEU A 694 0.84 9.88 0.04
N GLY A 695 2.16 9.70 0.10
CA GLY A 695 2.90 8.88 -0.84
C GLY A 695 4.28 9.44 -1.19
N PRO A 696 5.05 8.71 -2.02
CA PRO A 696 6.34 9.18 -2.51
C PRO A 696 6.18 10.43 -3.40
N GLN A 697 7.30 11.13 -3.63
CA GLN A 697 7.36 12.31 -4.49
C GLN A 697 7.03 11.99 -5.95
#